data_AF-A0A316DGV3-F1
#
_entry.id   AF-A0A316DGV3-F1
#
_cell.length_a   1.000
_cell.length_b   1.000
_cell.length_c   1.000
_cell.angle_alpha   90.00
_cell.angle_beta   90.00
_cell.angle_gamma   90.00
#
_symmetry.space_group_name_H-M   'P 1'
#
loop_
_entity.id
_entity.type
_entity.pdbx_description
1 polymer ?
#
loop_
_entity_poly.entity_id
_entity_poly.type
_entity_poly.pdbx_seq_one_letter_code
_entity_poly.pdbx_strand_id
1 'polypeptide(L)'
;MKDFINFLYKNHSLAYKLILFISTTFLIVYLFPKSGKFKYNFEKGKPWQSENLYAPFDFAIKKSEEDIETEKTEIKNNAILYFNVEPKIKERVLEDYKAEFKLELPDSLVKQDKEKLFNIGLDLINDLYVNGVLNEDYDLPIDKKVVLLEGRTEKQTVKFSQLIKQGDIKNTINNLLTKESLNQFVTPYVSLFFDIIEPNLIYDKEFTEKALLSDLDKISFTRGSVERETLIISKGEVVEGDKYQILKSLESEYESQVWTKSNYNWILFAYTLLVSLALLMLLLFLRKYRIDIFENNTKVTFIFFNVFLMVFITTLVVNYNSQYIYVVPICILPLVLKAFFDARLGLFAHVITVLLLGSIVPNSYEYMFLQIIAGIVTILTVSELYKRANLFISVGQITLIYIIAYFAFFVIHEGSIETLKWETFGMFILCGLATLFVQPLIYAYEKLFGLVSDVSLLELSDTNTKLLKELSNKAPGTFHHSLNVANLAEASANEIGANAMLVRVGALYHDIGKMMNPTYFTENQSTGINPHDELSSKESTNIIINHVINGIEIAKKYNLPDRVIDFIRTHHGTSVVYYFYMKEKEIDSTIDRSLFTYPGPKPFSKETAILMMCDSVEAASKSLKEPTSSKIDVFVENIINKQMVDEQFLNANITFKEIQSIKKVLKHKLANIYHLRIEYPE
;
A
#
# COMPACT_ATOMS: atom_id res chain seq x y z
N MET A 1 25.05 -17.47 39.39
CA MET A 1 24.47 -16.21 38.87
C MET A 1 25.40 -15.46 37.92
N LYS A 2 26.68 -15.23 38.23
CA LYS A 2 27.63 -14.52 37.33
C LYS A 2 27.82 -15.21 35.96
N ASP A 3 27.87 -16.54 35.91
CA ASP A 3 28.03 -17.27 34.63
C ASP A 3 26.78 -17.23 33.75
N PHE A 4 25.59 -17.23 34.35
CA PHE A 4 24.31 -17.08 33.63
C PHE A 4 24.16 -15.66 33.06
N ILE A 5 24.56 -14.64 33.82
CA ILE A 5 24.56 -13.25 33.38
C ILE A 5 25.60 -13.05 32.25
N ASN A 6 26.81 -13.62 32.37
CA ASN A 6 27.83 -13.57 31.31
C ASN A 6 27.42 -14.34 30.05
N PHE A 7 26.71 -15.47 30.18
CA PHE A 7 26.13 -16.20 29.06
C PHE A 7 25.05 -15.38 28.34
N LEU A 8 24.15 -14.75 29.09
CA LEU A 8 23.14 -13.84 28.54
C LEU A 8 23.78 -12.62 27.86
N TYR A 9 24.84 -12.05 28.43
CA TYR A 9 25.56 -10.92 27.84
C TYR A 9 26.29 -11.33 26.55
N LYS A 10 26.97 -12.48 26.52
CA LYS A 10 27.61 -12.96 25.28
C LYS A 10 26.61 -13.33 24.18
N ASN A 11 25.43 -13.82 24.56
CA ASN A 11 24.41 -14.27 23.61
C ASN A 11 23.26 -13.27 23.44
N HIS A 12 23.37 -12.03 23.93
CA HIS A 12 22.27 -11.06 23.92
C HIS A 12 21.74 -10.83 22.49
N SER A 13 22.64 -10.85 21.49
CA SER A 13 22.31 -10.62 20.08
C SER A 13 21.52 -11.79 19.50
N LEU A 14 21.90 -13.02 19.86
CA LEU A 14 21.21 -14.22 19.44
C LEU A 14 19.85 -14.36 20.15
N ALA A 15 19.80 -14.06 21.45
CA ALA A 15 18.56 -14.05 22.25
C ALA A 15 17.56 -13.02 21.71
N TYR A 16 18.02 -11.81 21.38
CA TYR A 16 17.19 -10.79 20.74
C TYR A 16 16.58 -11.29 19.42
N LYS A 17 17.40 -11.90 18.54
CA LYS A 17 16.91 -12.46 17.27
C LYS A 17 15.91 -13.59 17.48
N LEU A 18 16.09 -14.43 18.49
CA LEU A 18 15.16 -15.49 18.83
C LEU A 18 13.83 -14.92 19.33
N ILE A 19 13.87 -13.86 20.15
CA ILE A 19 12.66 -13.13 20.58
C ILE A 19 11.97 -12.47 19.38
N LEU A 20 12.71 -11.81 18.50
CA LEU A 20 12.19 -11.21 17.27
C LEU A 20 11.53 -12.27 16.38
N PHE A 21 12.18 -13.42 16.21
CA PHE A 21 11.63 -14.55 15.45
C PHE A 21 10.32 -15.05 16.06
N ILE A 22 10.30 -15.37 17.36
CA ILE A 22 9.09 -15.87 18.04
C ILE A 22 7.95 -14.85 18.01
N SER A 23 8.25 -13.57 18.29
CA SER A 23 7.26 -12.50 18.27
C SER A 23 6.69 -12.27 16.87
N THR A 24 7.53 -12.23 15.83
CA THR A 24 7.06 -12.08 14.44
C THR A 24 6.23 -13.28 14.00
N THR A 25 6.64 -14.51 14.33
CA THR A 25 5.85 -15.72 14.09
C THR A 25 4.49 -15.61 14.76
N PHE A 26 4.44 -15.27 16.05
CA PHE A 26 3.18 -15.13 16.79
C PHE A 26 2.26 -14.08 16.16
N LEU A 27 2.80 -12.90 15.80
CA LEU A 27 2.03 -11.83 15.18
C LEU A 27 1.48 -12.23 13.80
N ILE A 28 2.28 -12.91 12.96
CA ILE A 28 1.81 -13.39 11.65
C ILE A 28 0.73 -14.47 11.82
N VAL A 29 0.94 -15.45 12.70
CA VAL A 29 -0.03 -16.52 12.94
C VAL A 29 -1.34 -15.96 13.51
N TYR A 30 -1.28 -14.91 14.34
CA TYR A 30 -2.48 -14.25 14.86
C TYR A 30 -3.37 -13.66 13.75
N LEU A 31 -2.77 -13.24 12.63
CA LEU A 31 -3.45 -12.69 11.46
C LEU A 31 -4.05 -13.75 10.53
N PHE A 32 -3.64 -15.02 10.67
CA PHE A 32 -4.11 -16.08 9.79
C PHE A 32 -5.57 -16.47 10.10
N PRO A 33 -6.30 -16.96 9.08
CA PRO A 33 -7.69 -17.39 9.27
C PRO A 33 -7.77 -18.50 10.33
N LYS A 34 -8.82 -18.44 11.15
CA LYS A 34 -9.03 -19.36 12.29
C LYS A 34 -9.97 -20.53 11.96
N SER A 35 -10.57 -20.54 10.77
CA SER A 35 -11.40 -21.60 10.24
C SER A 35 -10.59 -22.55 9.35
N GLY A 36 -11.03 -23.81 9.26
CA GLY A 36 -10.45 -24.74 8.29
C GLY A 36 -10.84 -24.33 6.87
N LYS A 37 -9.88 -24.32 5.93
CA LYS A 37 -10.17 -24.14 4.50
C LYS A 37 -10.79 -25.42 3.93
N PHE A 38 -11.67 -25.27 2.95
CA PHE A 38 -12.20 -26.41 2.21
C PHE A 38 -11.05 -27.18 1.53
N LYS A 39 -11.08 -28.51 1.63
CA LYS A 39 -9.95 -29.39 1.25
C LYS A 39 -9.66 -29.38 -0.26
N TYR A 40 -10.68 -29.13 -1.08
CA TYR A 40 -10.62 -29.29 -2.52
C TYR A 40 -10.63 -27.92 -3.20
N ASN A 41 -9.72 -27.71 -4.15
CA ASN A 41 -9.81 -26.56 -5.05
C ASN A 41 -10.60 -26.96 -6.31
N PHE A 42 -11.57 -26.16 -6.70
CA PHE A 42 -12.41 -26.42 -7.88
C PHE A 42 -12.72 -25.12 -8.62
N GLU A 43 -12.74 -25.20 -9.94
CA GLU A 43 -12.97 -24.08 -10.85
C GLU A 43 -14.15 -24.41 -11.76
N LYS A 44 -14.95 -23.39 -12.07
CA LYS A 44 -16.09 -23.54 -12.99
C LYS A 44 -15.58 -23.98 -14.37
N GLY A 45 -16.30 -24.89 -15.02
CA GLY A 45 -15.97 -25.39 -16.36
C GLY A 45 -14.86 -26.45 -16.41
N LYS A 46 -14.20 -26.78 -15.28
CA LYS A 46 -13.17 -27.83 -15.24
C LYS A 46 -13.69 -29.18 -14.72
N PRO A 47 -13.11 -30.31 -15.16
CA PRO A 47 -13.42 -31.62 -14.60
C PRO A 47 -12.96 -31.72 -13.13
N TRP A 48 -13.78 -32.32 -12.28
CA TRP A 48 -13.45 -32.62 -10.89
C TRP A 48 -12.25 -33.57 -10.82
N GLN A 49 -11.13 -33.07 -10.31
CA GLN A 49 -9.85 -33.79 -10.29
C GLN A 49 -9.70 -34.76 -9.10
N SER A 50 -10.59 -34.67 -8.13
CA SER A 50 -10.54 -35.49 -6.91
C SER A 50 -11.43 -36.72 -7.02
N GLU A 51 -11.31 -37.64 -6.06
CA GLU A 51 -12.26 -38.75 -5.92
C GLU A 51 -13.70 -38.24 -5.70
N ASN A 52 -14.69 -39.10 -5.95
CA ASN A 52 -16.11 -38.77 -5.80
C ASN A 52 -16.38 -38.07 -4.46
N LEU A 53 -17.00 -36.89 -4.54
CA LEU A 53 -17.32 -36.10 -3.36
C LEU A 53 -18.75 -36.35 -2.93
N TYR A 54 -18.91 -36.84 -1.72
CA TYR A 54 -20.19 -36.97 -1.05
C TYR A 54 -20.33 -35.88 0.02
N ALA A 55 -21.56 -35.43 0.26
CA ALA A 55 -21.85 -34.42 1.28
C ALA A 55 -21.43 -34.93 2.68
N PRO A 56 -20.52 -34.23 3.39
CA PRO A 56 -20.07 -34.67 4.72
C PRO A 56 -21.11 -34.45 5.83
N PHE A 57 -22.06 -33.56 5.61
CA PHE A 57 -23.14 -33.16 6.52
C PHE A 57 -24.28 -32.53 5.70
N ASP A 58 -25.43 -32.28 6.33
CA ASP A 58 -26.57 -31.60 5.69
C ASP A 58 -26.27 -30.10 5.55
N PHE A 59 -26.52 -29.51 4.38
CA PHE A 59 -26.34 -28.07 4.16
C PHE A 59 -27.35 -27.49 3.17
N ALA A 60 -27.65 -26.19 3.30
CA ALA A 60 -28.54 -25.49 2.40
C ALA A 60 -27.80 -25.02 1.13
N ILE A 61 -28.48 -25.06 -0.01
CA ILE A 61 -27.97 -24.52 -1.28
C ILE A 61 -28.27 -23.02 -1.30
N LYS A 62 -27.22 -22.20 -1.26
CA LYS A 62 -27.32 -20.74 -1.36
C LYS A 62 -27.70 -20.35 -2.80
N LYS A 63 -28.61 -19.39 -2.93
CA LYS A 63 -28.93 -18.78 -4.23
C LYS A 63 -27.76 -17.91 -4.70
N SER A 64 -27.59 -17.80 -6.02
CA SER A 64 -26.61 -16.88 -6.59
C SER A 64 -27.09 -15.42 -6.47
N GLU A 65 -26.18 -14.45 -6.57
CA GLU A 65 -26.56 -13.02 -6.59
C GLU A 65 -27.48 -12.70 -7.77
N GLU A 66 -27.27 -13.35 -8.91
CA GLU A 66 -28.09 -13.20 -10.11
C GLU A 66 -29.52 -13.71 -9.89
N ASP A 67 -29.68 -14.86 -9.22
CA ASP A 67 -31.01 -15.38 -8.86
C ASP A 67 -31.76 -14.40 -7.95
N ILE A 68 -31.07 -13.84 -6.96
CA ILE A 68 -31.65 -12.88 -6.01
C ILE A 68 -32.05 -11.58 -6.71
N GLU A 69 -31.21 -11.04 -7.59
CA GLU A 69 -31.54 -9.81 -8.34
C GLU A 69 -32.69 -10.04 -9.33
N THR A 70 -32.78 -11.22 -9.94
CA THR A 70 -33.90 -11.60 -10.80
C THR A 70 -35.21 -11.63 -9.99
N GLU A 71 -35.21 -12.29 -8.83
CA GLU A 71 -36.38 -12.38 -7.94
C GLU A 71 -36.80 -10.99 -7.39
N LYS A 72 -35.83 -10.14 -7.01
CA LYS A 72 -36.12 -8.74 -6.63
C LYS A 72 -36.77 -7.96 -7.77
N THR A 73 -36.32 -8.17 -9.00
CA THR A 73 -36.84 -7.49 -10.19
C THR A 73 -38.28 -7.95 -10.47
N GLU A 74 -38.55 -9.25 -10.37
CA GLU A 74 -39.90 -9.81 -10.49
C GLU A 74 -40.85 -9.25 -9.42
N ILE A 75 -40.42 -9.18 -8.15
CA ILE A 75 -41.23 -8.61 -7.06
C ILE A 75 -41.54 -7.13 -7.31
N LYS A 76 -40.56 -6.34 -7.76
CA LYS A 76 -40.78 -4.92 -8.11
C LYS A 76 -41.74 -4.74 -9.29
N ASN A 77 -41.59 -5.57 -10.32
CA ASN A 77 -42.46 -5.53 -11.50
C ASN A 77 -43.90 -5.89 -11.14
N ASN A 78 -44.09 -6.89 -10.28
CA ASN A 78 -45.40 -7.35 -9.82
C ASN A 78 -45.95 -6.59 -8.60
N ALA A 79 -45.22 -5.59 -8.10
CA ALA A 79 -45.62 -4.83 -6.92
C ALA A 79 -47.00 -4.19 -7.09
N ILE A 80 -47.88 -4.44 -6.12
CA ILE A 80 -49.25 -3.93 -6.06
C ILE A 80 -49.21 -2.44 -5.67
N LEU A 81 -50.02 -1.63 -6.34
CA LEU A 81 -50.19 -0.21 -6.01
C LEU A 81 -51.40 -0.02 -5.11
N TYR A 82 -51.29 0.82 -4.09
CA TYR A 82 -52.40 1.08 -3.17
C TYR A 82 -52.91 2.52 -3.30
N PHE A 83 -54.23 2.68 -3.36
CA PHE A 83 -54.89 3.98 -3.42
C PHE A 83 -55.96 4.05 -2.34
N ASN A 84 -56.00 5.16 -1.61
CA ASN A 84 -57.02 5.42 -0.61
C ASN A 84 -58.25 6.04 -1.26
N VAL A 85 -59.43 5.47 -0.95
CA VAL A 85 -60.74 5.91 -1.42
C VAL A 85 -61.40 6.77 -0.36
N GLU A 86 -61.85 7.96 -0.75
CA GLU A 86 -62.66 8.83 0.10
C GLU A 86 -64.15 8.71 -0.26
N PRO A 87 -64.97 7.92 0.48
CA PRO A 87 -66.34 7.60 0.09
C PRO A 87 -67.28 8.81 0.10
N LYS A 88 -67.00 9.79 0.95
CA LYS A 88 -67.82 11.01 1.12
C LYS A 88 -67.82 11.91 -0.12
N ILE A 89 -66.80 11.80 -0.97
CA ILE A 89 -66.67 12.64 -2.17
C ILE A 89 -67.75 12.27 -3.18
N LYS A 90 -68.02 10.98 -3.41
CA LYS A 90 -69.12 10.55 -4.30
C LYS A 90 -70.47 11.09 -3.83
N GLU A 91 -70.73 11.05 -2.51
CA GLU A 91 -71.97 11.56 -1.93
C GLU A 91 -72.13 13.07 -2.15
N ARG A 92 -71.05 13.84 -1.92
CA ARG A 92 -71.02 15.28 -2.18
C ARG A 92 -71.25 15.61 -3.66
N VAL A 93 -70.56 14.93 -4.57
CA VAL A 93 -70.70 15.13 -6.02
C VAL A 93 -72.14 14.84 -6.48
N LEU A 94 -72.81 13.84 -5.89
CA LEU A 94 -74.22 13.57 -6.16
C LEU A 94 -75.17 14.64 -5.63
N GLU A 95 -74.86 15.29 -4.51
CA GLU A 95 -75.62 16.41 -3.97
C GLU A 95 -75.41 17.69 -4.80
N ASP A 96 -74.16 17.99 -5.14
CA ASP A 96 -73.77 19.15 -5.96
C ASP A 96 -74.36 19.03 -7.36
N TYR A 97 -74.34 17.83 -7.97
CA TYR A 97 -75.01 17.59 -9.24
C TYR A 97 -76.51 17.92 -9.20
N LYS A 98 -77.21 17.54 -8.12
CA LYS A 98 -78.65 17.84 -7.95
C LYS A 98 -78.94 19.32 -7.80
N ALA A 99 -78.00 20.08 -7.24
CA ALA A 99 -78.10 21.51 -7.02
C ALA A 99 -77.74 22.29 -8.31
N GLU A 100 -76.56 22.04 -8.86
CA GLU A 100 -75.99 22.79 -10.00
C GLU A 100 -76.68 22.47 -11.33
N PHE A 101 -77.19 21.24 -11.52
CA PHE A 101 -77.99 20.90 -12.71
C PHE A 101 -79.25 21.78 -12.85
N LYS A 102 -79.76 22.34 -11.74
CA LYS A 102 -80.91 23.27 -11.77
C LYS A 102 -80.52 24.70 -12.14
N LEU A 103 -79.25 25.08 -11.99
CA LEU A 103 -78.74 26.43 -12.17
C LEU A 103 -78.08 26.63 -13.55
N GLU A 104 -77.35 25.64 -14.05
CA GLU A 104 -76.54 25.72 -15.28
C GLU A 104 -77.33 25.51 -16.59
N LEU A 105 -78.52 24.89 -16.55
CA LEU A 105 -79.29 24.54 -17.75
C LEU A 105 -80.44 25.52 -18.03
N PRO A 106 -80.53 26.11 -19.25
CA PRO A 106 -81.53 27.13 -19.56
C PRO A 106 -82.98 26.59 -19.54
N ASP A 107 -83.92 27.41 -19.08
CA ASP A 107 -85.36 27.12 -18.95
C ASP A 107 -86.09 26.84 -20.29
N SER A 108 -85.38 26.94 -21.42
CA SER A 108 -85.90 26.71 -22.78
C SER A 108 -85.92 25.24 -23.22
N LEU A 109 -85.57 24.29 -22.34
CA LEU A 109 -85.57 22.85 -22.62
C LEU A 109 -86.96 22.20 -22.61
N VAL A 110 -87.21 21.30 -23.56
CA VAL A 110 -88.38 20.40 -23.53
C VAL A 110 -88.27 19.49 -22.30
N LYS A 111 -89.35 19.40 -21.52
CA LYS A 111 -89.40 18.69 -20.21
C LYS A 111 -88.83 17.25 -20.27
N GLN A 112 -88.99 16.58 -21.40
CA GLN A 112 -88.56 15.20 -21.65
C GLN A 112 -87.04 15.05 -21.79
N ASP A 113 -86.35 16.03 -22.40
CA ASP A 113 -84.88 16.00 -22.56
C ASP A 113 -84.17 16.33 -21.25
N LYS A 114 -84.78 17.16 -20.39
CA LYS A 114 -84.24 17.53 -19.07
C LYS A 114 -84.22 16.34 -18.10
N GLU A 115 -85.27 15.55 -18.05
CA GLU A 115 -85.29 14.31 -17.24
C GLU A 115 -84.32 13.26 -17.78
N LYS A 116 -84.22 13.12 -19.11
CA LYS A 116 -83.27 12.20 -19.73
C LYS A 116 -81.81 12.59 -19.41
N LEU A 117 -81.45 13.86 -19.58
CA LEU A 117 -80.12 14.38 -19.24
C LEU A 117 -79.80 14.21 -17.76
N PHE A 118 -80.75 14.49 -16.87
CA PHE A 118 -80.54 14.34 -15.43
C PHE A 118 -80.19 12.90 -15.04
N ASN A 119 -80.93 11.92 -15.59
CA ASN A 119 -80.67 10.51 -15.31
C ASN A 119 -79.33 10.05 -15.92
N ILE A 120 -79.00 10.50 -17.14
CA ILE A 120 -77.71 10.22 -17.77
C ILE A 120 -76.54 10.69 -16.89
N GLY A 121 -76.68 11.83 -16.20
CA GLY A 121 -75.63 12.33 -15.33
C GLY A 121 -75.51 11.59 -14.02
N LEU A 122 -76.63 11.16 -13.43
CA LEU A 122 -76.60 10.27 -12.27
C LEU A 122 -75.90 8.95 -12.61
N ASP A 123 -76.18 8.38 -13.78
CA ASP A 123 -75.54 7.15 -14.25
C ASP A 123 -74.04 7.38 -14.50
N LEU A 124 -73.67 8.50 -15.12
CA LEU A 124 -72.27 8.88 -15.33
C LEU A 124 -71.50 9.03 -14.01
N ILE A 125 -72.07 9.72 -13.01
CA ILE A 125 -71.43 9.83 -11.68
C ILE A 125 -71.31 8.45 -11.03
N ASN A 126 -72.32 7.59 -11.16
CA ASN A 126 -72.20 6.24 -10.63
C ASN A 126 -71.08 5.45 -11.29
N ASP A 127 -70.97 5.51 -12.62
CA ASP A 127 -69.97 4.81 -13.42
C ASP A 127 -68.54 5.31 -13.15
N LEU A 128 -68.33 6.63 -13.11
CA LEU A 128 -67.01 7.23 -12.87
C LEU A 128 -66.43 6.82 -11.51
N TYR A 129 -67.28 6.75 -10.48
CA TYR A 129 -66.87 6.43 -9.13
C TYR A 129 -66.94 4.94 -8.79
N VAL A 130 -67.27 4.04 -9.74
CA VAL A 130 -67.15 2.58 -9.53
C VAL A 130 -65.70 2.22 -9.28
N ASN A 131 -64.80 2.64 -10.17
CA ASN A 131 -63.37 2.40 -10.04
C ASN A 131 -62.62 3.58 -9.43
N GLY A 132 -63.26 4.75 -9.35
CA GLY A 132 -62.74 5.97 -8.72
C GLY A 132 -62.00 6.89 -9.70
N VAL A 133 -61.91 8.16 -9.31
CA VAL A 133 -61.30 9.25 -10.08
C VAL A 133 -59.99 9.66 -9.41
N LEU A 134 -58.90 9.64 -10.18
CA LEU A 134 -57.56 9.99 -9.74
C LEU A 134 -57.42 11.49 -9.47
N ASN A 135 -56.65 11.83 -8.43
CA ASN A 135 -56.26 13.21 -8.12
C ASN A 135 -55.20 13.78 -9.07
N GLU A 136 -54.36 12.92 -9.65
CA GLU A 136 -53.26 13.30 -10.54
C GLU A 136 -53.09 12.28 -11.66
N ASP A 137 -52.49 12.71 -12.78
CA ASP A 137 -52.10 11.81 -13.86
C ASP A 137 -50.77 11.11 -13.53
N TYR A 138 -50.85 9.96 -12.88
CA TYR A 138 -49.68 9.14 -12.57
C TYR A 138 -49.15 8.42 -13.83
N ASP A 139 -47.84 8.52 -14.06
CA ASP A 139 -47.11 7.75 -15.08
C ASP A 139 -46.76 6.35 -14.53
N LEU A 140 -47.79 5.51 -14.41
CA LEU A 140 -47.67 4.14 -13.88
C LEU A 140 -48.07 3.10 -14.94
N PRO A 141 -47.45 1.90 -14.93
CA PRO A 141 -47.77 0.87 -15.92
C PRO A 141 -49.25 0.46 -15.89
N ILE A 142 -49.88 0.47 -17.07
CA ILE A 142 -51.34 0.31 -17.26
C ILE A 142 -51.88 -1.05 -16.76
N ASP A 143 -51.05 -2.08 -16.78
CA ASP A 143 -51.37 -3.44 -16.35
C ASP A 143 -51.06 -3.73 -14.87
N LYS A 144 -50.54 -2.76 -14.12
CA LYS A 144 -50.30 -2.94 -12.68
C LYS A 144 -51.61 -3.22 -11.93
N LYS A 145 -51.54 -4.18 -11.01
CA LYS A 145 -52.61 -4.47 -10.06
C LYS A 145 -52.70 -3.33 -9.05
N VAL A 146 -53.89 -2.78 -8.90
CA VAL A 146 -54.21 -1.70 -7.97
C VAL A 146 -55.20 -2.22 -6.93
N VAL A 147 -54.92 -1.96 -5.66
CA VAL A 147 -55.84 -2.22 -4.55
C VAL A 147 -56.36 -0.89 -4.03
N LEU A 148 -57.68 -0.77 -3.97
CA LEU A 148 -58.35 0.39 -3.41
C LEU A 148 -58.69 0.13 -1.95
N LEU A 149 -58.23 1.03 -1.09
CA LEU A 149 -58.37 0.95 0.36
C LEU A 149 -59.40 1.96 0.83
N GLU A 150 -60.35 1.51 1.66
CA GLU A 150 -61.22 2.40 2.41
C GLU A 150 -60.79 2.34 3.88
N GLY A 151 -60.06 3.35 4.34
CA GLY A 151 -59.37 3.31 5.63
C GLY A 151 -58.24 2.26 5.65
N ARG A 152 -58.47 1.11 6.30
CA ARG A 152 -57.49 0.00 6.39
C ARG A 152 -57.98 -1.31 5.79
N THR A 153 -59.11 -1.28 5.09
CA THR A 153 -59.74 -2.47 4.50
C THR A 153 -59.68 -2.40 2.98
N GLU A 154 -59.27 -3.51 2.36
CA GLU A 154 -59.35 -3.68 0.91
C GLU A 154 -60.82 -3.68 0.48
N LYS A 155 -61.16 -2.74 -0.40
CA LYS A 155 -62.50 -2.60 -0.98
C LYS A 155 -62.61 -3.35 -2.29
N GLN A 156 -61.65 -3.11 -3.18
CA GLN A 156 -61.61 -3.73 -4.50
C GLN A 156 -60.20 -3.77 -5.07
N THR A 157 -59.98 -4.75 -5.92
CA THR A 157 -58.78 -4.90 -6.74
C THR A 157 -59.15 -4.61 -8.20
N VAL A 158 -58.43 -3.71 -8.85
CA VAL A 158 -58.60 -3.34 -10.27
C VAL A 158 -57.25 -3.24 -10.96
N LYS A 159 -57.23 -3.08 -12.29
CA LYS A 159 -56.02 -2.67 -13.02
C LYS A 159 -55.92 -1.15 -13.05
N PHE A 160 -54.71 -0.62 -13.13
CA PHE A 160 -54.49 0.83 -13.25
C PHE A 160 -55.22 1.44 -14.46
N SER A 161 -55.32 0.71 -15.58
CA SER A 161 -56.14 1.06 -16.76
C SER A 161 -57.61 1.35 -16.48
N GLN A 162 -58.16 0.80 -15.41
CA GLN A 162 -59.60 0.88 -15.11
C GLN A 162 -59.94 2.09 -14.24
N LEU A 163 -58.93 2.79 -13.70
CA LEU A 163 -59.10 4.02 -12.93
C LEU A 163 -59.35 5.20 -13.88
N ILE A 164 -60.18 6.14 -13.44
CA ILE A 164 -60.55 7.29 -14.28
C ILE A 164 -59.57 8.44 -14.04
N LYS A 165 -58.94 8.92 -15.12
CA LYS A 165 -58.14 10.15 -15.13
C LYS A 165 -59.05 11.36 -15.34
N GLN A 166 -58.76 12.47 -14.67
CA GLN A 166 -59.56 13.69 -14.84
C GLN A 166 -59.55 14.21 -16.28
N GLY A 167 -58.42 14.09 -16.98
CA GLY A 167 -58.31 14.48 -18.39
C GLY A 167 -59.21 13.68 -19.34
N ASP A 168 -59.59 12.45 -18.96
CA ASP A 168 -60.41 11.56 -19.78
C ASP A 168 -61.93 11.81 -19.61
N ILE A 169 -62.35 12.53 -18.56
CA ILE A 169 -63.76 12.82 -18.26
C ILE A 169 -64.45 13.50 -19.45
N LYS A 170 -63.78 14.47 -20.08
CA LYS A 170 -64.31 15.18 -21.26
C LYS A 170 -64.63 14.23 -22.42
N ASN A 171 -63.73 13.28 -22.68
CA ASN A 171 -63.90 12.30 -23.75
C ASN A 171 -65.01 11.30 -23.41
N THR A 172 -65.10 10.88 -22.15
CA THR A 172 -66.18 10.01 -21.65
C THR A 172 -67.56 10.67 -21.82
N ILE A 173 -67.69 11.94 -21.42
CA ILE A 173 -68.93 12.72 -21.59
C ILE A 173 -69.30 12.86 -23.07
N ASN A 174 -68.32 13.22 -23.91
CA ASN A 174 -68.55 13.40 -25.34
C ASN A 174 -69.05 12.10 -26.01
N ASN A 175 -68.43 10.96 -25.70
CA ASN A 175 -68.82 9.66 -26.24
C ASN A 175 -70.22 9.23 -25.76
N LEU A 176 -70.52 9.45 -24.48
CA LEU A 176 -71.82 9.12 -23.87
C LEU A 176 -72.97 9.91 -24.52
N LEU A 177 -72.82 11.24 -24.62
CA LEU A 177 -73.84 12.12 -25.20
C LEU A 177 -73.98 11.95 -26.71
N THR A 178 -72.88 11.61 -27.41
CA THR A 178 -72.94 11.27 -28.84
C THR A 178 -73.74 10.00 -29.10
N LYS A 179 -73.55 8.98 -28.26
CA LYS A 179 -74.30 7.71 -28.33
C LYS A 179 -75.80 7.91 -28.11
N GLU A 180 -76.17 8.83 -27.22
CA GLU A 180 -77.56 9.18 -26.90
C GLU A 180 -78.18 10.22 -27.85
N SER A 181 -77.47 10.63 -28.91
CA SER A 181 -77.88 11.66 -29.88
C SER A 181 -78.14 13.05 -29.28
N LEU A 182 -77.40 13.42 -28.23
CA LEU A 182 -77.56 14.67 -27.46
C LEU A 182 -76.36 15.64 -27.63
N ASN A 183 -75.74 15.64 -28.81
CA ASN A 183 -74.51 16.41 -29.12
C ASN A 183 -74.56 17.90 -28.77
N GLN A 184 -75.74 18.52 -28.86
CA GLN A 184 -75.95 19.94 -28.59
C GLN A 184 -75.70 20.33 -27.12
N PHE A 185 -75.67 19.35 -26.20
CA PHE A 185 -75.48 19.59 -24.77
C PHE A 185 -74.07 19.28 -24.27
N VAL A 186 -73.16 18.82 -25.13
CA VAL A 186 -71.80 18.42 -24.70
C VAL A 186 -71.07 19.55 -23.97
N THR A 187 -71.09 20.78 -24.49
CA THR A 187 -70.36 21.90 -23.87
C THR A 187 -70.90 22.29 -22.49
N PRO A 188 -72.21 22.55 -22.31
CA PRO A 188 -72.78 22.79 -20.97
C PRO A 188 -72.57 21.62 -20.01
N TYR A 189 -72.67 20.39 -20.50
CA TYR A 189 -72.50 19.19 -19.67
C TYR A 189 -71.07 18.99 -19.20
N VAL A 190 -70.09 19.23 -20.08
CA VAL A 190 -68.67 19.20 -19.71
C VAL A 190 -68.37 20.30 -18.68
N SER A 191 -68.96 21.49 -18.80
CA SER A 191 -68.79 22.58 -17.82
C SER A 191 -69.30 22.16 -16.45
N LEU A 192 -70.57 21.72 -16.38
CA LEU A 192 -71.20 21.23 -15.14
C LEU A 192 -70.35 20.13 -14.47
N PHE A 193 -69.89 19.15 -15.24
CA PHE A 193 -69.13 18.03 -14.71
C PHE A 193 -67.69 18.39 -14.32
N PHE A 194 -67.11 19.42 -14.94
CA PHE A 194 -65.79 19.93 -14.56
C PHE A 194 -65.82 20.63 -13.20
N ASP A 195 -66.93 21.30 -12.88
CA ASP A 195 -67.08 22.02 -11.61
C ASP A 195 -67.47 21.11 -10.43
N ILE A 196 -68.16 20.00 -10.69
CA ILE A 196 -68.65 19.09 -9.64
C ILE A 196 -67.80 17.83 -9.42
N ILE A 197 -67.02 17.36 -10.40
CA ILE A 197 -66.23 16.12 -10.21
C ILE A 197 -65.02 16.42 -9.34
N GLU A 198 -64.97 15.76 -8.18
CA GLU A 198 -63.84 15.77 -7.27
C GLU A 198 -63.12 14.41 -7.29
N PRO A 199 -61.77 14.36 -7.31
CA PRO A 199 -61.04 13.11 -7.23
C PRO A 199 -61.26 12.43 -5.88
N ASN A 200 -61.55 11.13 -5.90
CA ASN A 200 -61.75 10.35 -4.67
C ASN A 200 -60.68 9.30 -4.42
N LEU A 201 -59.68 9.20 -5.30
CA LEU A 201 -58.53 8.31 -5.15
C LEU A 201 -57.26 9.12 -4.92
N ILE A 202 -56.53 8.76 -3.86
CA ILE A 202 -55.22 9.31 -3.55
C ILE A 202 -54.22 8.16 -3.50
N TYR A 203 -53.12 8.26 -4.26
CA TYR A 203 -52.07 7.24 -4.25
C TYR A 203 -51.37 7.18 -2.89
N ASP A 204 -51.44 6.02 -2.22
CA ASP A 204 -50.74 5.79 -0.96
C ASP A 204 -49.33 5.27 -1.24
N LYS A 205 -48.44 6.21 -1.55
CA LYS A 205 -47.04 5.90 -1.84
C LYS A 205 -46.34 5.26 -0.64
N GLU A 206 -46.62 5.72 0.58
CA GLU A 206 -45.98 5.21 1.80
C GLU A 206 -46.38 3.75 2.05
N PHE A 207 -47.66 3.42 1.94
CA PHE A 207 -48.13 2.06 2.11
C PHE A 207 -47.65 1.14 0.97
N THR A 208 -47.64 1.63 -0.26
CA THR A 208 -47.11 0.89 -1.42
C THR A 208 -45.64 0.54 -1.26
N GLU A 209 -44.81 1.50 -0.81
CA GLU A 209 -43.39 1.27 -0.55
C GLU A 209 -43.18 0.30 0.62
N LYS A 210 -43.96 0.42 1.71
CA LYS A 210 -43.90 -0.53 2.84
C LYS A 210 -44.29 -1.94 2.44
N ALA A 211 -45.33 -2.10 1.63
CA ALA A 211 -45.76 -3.40 1.12
C ALA A 211 -44.67 -4.02 0.24
N LEU A 212 -44.08 -3.25 -0.67
CA LEU A 212 -42.96 -3.69 -1.50
C LEU A 212 -41.75 -4.12 -0.67
N LEU A 213 -41.35 -3.32 0.33
CA LEU A 213 -40.26 -3.68 1.23
C LEU A 213 -40.56 -4.98 1.99
N SER A 214 -41.79 -5.14 2.49
CA SER A 214 -42.20 -6.37 3.16
C SER A 214 -42.17 -7.61 2.26
N ASP A 215 -42.41 -7.47 0.96
CA ASP A 215 -42.32 -8.58 0.01
C ASP A 215 -40.87 -8.88 -0.38
N LEU A 216 -40.02 -7.86 -0.50
CA LEU A 216 -38.58 -8.03 -0.70
C LEU A 216 -37.91 -8.69 0.52
N ASP A 217 -38.37 -8.41 1.73
CA ASP A 217 -37.87 -9.01 2.98
C ASP A 217 -38.20 -10.51 3.11
N LYS A 218 -39.16 -11.03 2.33
CA LYS A 218 -39.54 -12.45 2.31
C LYS A 218 -38.65 -13.31 1.40
N ILE A 219 -37.75 -12.70 0.63
CA ILE A 219 -36.86 -13.43 -0.28
C ILE A 219 -35.96 -14.37 0.54
N SER A 220 -36.09 -15.67 0.31
CA SER A 220 -35.20 -16.67 0.90
C SER A 220 -33.86 -16.68 0.17
N PHE A 221 -32.75 -16.63 0.91
CA PHE A 221 -31.39 -16.75 0.38
C PHE A 221 -30.98 -18.19 0.02
N THR A 222 -31.87 -19.17 0.26
CA THR A 222 -31.62 -20.59 -0.01
C THR A 222 -32.75 -21.19 -0.86
N ARG A 223 -32.41 -22.11 -1.77
CA ARG A 223 -33.40 -22.77 -2.67
C ARG A 223 -33.65 -24.26 -2.39
N GLY A 224 -32.96 -24.84 -1.41
CA GLY A 224 -33.08 -26.25 -1.04
C GLY A 224 -31.96 -26.69 -0.10
N SER A 225 -31.84 -27.99 0.15
CA SER A 225 -30.77 -28.59 0.96
C SER A 225 -30.22 -29.85 0.32
N VAL A 226 -28.96 -30.16 0.61
CA VAL A 226 -28.29 -31.41 0.27
C VAL A 226 -28.11 -32.21 1.56
N GLU A 227 -28.62 -33.44 1.58
CA GLU A 227 -28.48 -34.35 2.71
C GLU A 227 -27.08 -34.98 2.73
N ARG A 228 -26.62 -35.32 3.92
CA ARG A 228 -25.38 -36.05 4.17
C ARG A 228 -25.34 -37.33 3.33
N GLU A 229 -24.14 -37.68 2.87
CA GLU A 229 -23.86 -38.84 2.01
C GLU A 229 -24.48 -38.78 0.61
N THR A 230 -25.10 -37.66 0.23
CA THR A 230 -25.49 -37.41 -1.17
C THR A 230 -24.25 -37.20 -2.03
N LEU A 231 -24.18 -37.86 -3.20
CA LEU A 231 -23.13 -37.62 -4.19
C LEU A 231 -23.27 -36.21 -4.79
N ILE A 232 -22.28 -35.37 -4.57
CA ILE A 232 -22.25 -34.00 -5.10
C ILE A 232 -21.68 -33.98 -6.51
N ILE A 233 -20.50 -34.60 -6.68
CA ILE A 233 -19.79 -34.62 -7.96
C ILE A 233 -18.90 -35.85 -8.08
N SER A 234 -18.87 -36.44 -9.28
CA SER A 234 -18.03 -37.60 -9.58
C SER A 234 -16.66 -37.18 -10.12
N LYS A 235 -15.65 -38.04 -9.95
CA LYS A 235 -14.33 -37.86 -10.57
C LYS A 235 -14.45 -37.74 -12.09
N GLY A 236 -13.85 -36.68 -12.64
CA GLY A 236 -13.87 -36.38 -14.07
C GLY A 236 -15.14 -35.66 -14.56
N GLU A 237 -16.12 -35.43 -13.68
CA GLU A 237 -17.34 -34.70 -14.04
C GLU A 237 -17.09 -33.18 -14.07
N VAL A 238 -17.69 -32.47 -15.02
CA VAL A 238 -17.47 -31.03 -15.19
C VAL A 238 -18.19 -30.24 -14.08
N VAL A 239 -17.45 -29.33 -13.44
CA VAL A 239 -17.96 -28.43 -12.41
C VAL A 239 -18.70 -27.26 -13.07
N GLU A 240 -20.01 -27.39 -13.30
CA GLU A 240 -20.81 -26.34 -13.94
C GLU A 240 -22.23 -26.26 -13.36
N GLY A 241 -22.90 -25.12 -13.57
CA GLY A 241 -24.30 -24.89 -13.21
C GLY A 241 -24.58 -25.17 -11.73
N ASP A 242 -25.57 -26.03 -11.49
CA ASP A 242 -26.01 -26.41 -10.15
C ASP A 242 -24.89 -27.06 -9.31
N LYS A 243 -24.01 -27.87 -9.90
CA LYS A 243 -22.92 -28.53 -9.17
C LYS A 243 -21.93 -27.51 -8.61
N TYR A 244 -21.61 -26.49 -9.40
CA TYR A 244 -20.75 -25.40 -8.93
C TYR A 244 -21.38 -24.67 -7.74
N GLN A 245 -22.68 -24.36 -7.81
CA GLN A 245 -23.39 -23.71 -6.71
C GLN A 245 -23.49 -24.59 -5.45
N ILE A 246 -23.70 -25.89 -5.61
CA ILE A 246 -23.71 -26.85 -4.49
C ILE A 246 -22.31 -26.93 -3.86
N LEU A 247 -21.25 -27.02 -4.66
CA LEU A 247 -19.86 -27.03 -4.17
C LEU A 247 -19.50 -25.73 -3.46
N LYS A 248 -19.93 -24.57 -3.99
CA LYS A 248 -19.75 -23.26 -3.33
C LYS A 248 -20.52 -23.16 -2.02
N SER A 249 -21.74 -23.68 -1.98
CA SER A 249 -22.54 -23.74 -0.75
C SER A 249 -21.88 -24.64 0.30
N LEU A 250 -21.36 -25.80 -0.11
CA LEU A 250 -20.61 -26.71 0.75
C LEU A 250 -19.32 -26.07 1.27
N GLU A 251 -18.54 -25.44 0.40
CA GLU A 251 -17.30 -24.73 0.77
C GLU A 251 -17.61 -23.67 1.83
N SER A 252 -18.62 -22.84 1.60
CA SER A 252 -19.01 -21.78 2.53
C SER A 252 -19.52 -22.33 3.87
N GLU A 253 -20.32 -23.40 3.86
CA GLU A 253 -20.81 -24.03 5.09
C GLU A 253 -19.65 -24.68 5.88
N TYR A 254 -18.77 -25.40 5.19
CA TYR A 254 -17.58 -26.05 5.76
C TYR A 254 -16.65 -25.06 6.46
N GLU A 255 -16.43 -23.89 5.84
CA GLU A 255 -15.62 -22.81 6.40
C GLU A 255 -16.31 -22.10 7.57
N SER A 256 -17.64 -22.11 7.62
CA SER A 256 -18.44 -21.49 8.70
C SER A 256 -18.59 -22.38 9.94
N GLN A 257 -18.43 -23.70 9.79
CA GLN A 257 -18.57 -24.63 10.91
C GLN A 257 -17.53 -24.34 12.00
N VAL A 258 -18.01 -24.07 13.21
CA VAL A 258 -17.16 -23.83 14.37
C VAL A 258 -16.55 -25.17 14.81
N TRP A 259 -15.33 -25.42 14.34
CA TRP A 259 -14.54 -26.58 14.70
C TRP A 259 -14.36 -26.66 16.23
N THR A 260 -14.37 -27.88 16.79
CA THR A 260 -14.10 -28.10 18.22
C THR A 260 -12.77 -27.47 18.65
N LYS A 261 -12.64 -27.05 19.92
CA LYS A 261 -11.41 -26.46 20.47
C LYS A 261 -10.13 -27.27 20.17
N SER A 262 -10.24 -28.59 20.05
CA SER A 262 -9.12 -29.48 19.69
C SER A 262 -8.62 -29.27 18.26
N ASN A 263 -9.54 -29.11 17.30
CA ASN A 263 -9.19 -28.89 15.89
C ASN A 263 -8.58 -27.50 15.67
N TYR A 264 -9.06 -26.50 16.41
CA TYR A 264 -8.46 -25.16 16.44
C TYR A 264 -6.98 -25.18 16.85
N ASN A 265 -6.63 -25.93 17.91
CA ASN A 265 -5.24 -26.02 18.38
C ASN A 265 -4.31 -26.67 17.33
N TRP A 266 -4.78 -27.67 16.59
CA TRP A 266 -4.01 -28.31 15.52
C TRP A 266 -3.79 -27.38 14.33
N ILE A 267 -4.81 -26.63 13.92
CA ILE A 267 -4.69 -25.62 12.85
C ILE A 267 -3.68 -24.54 13.27
N LEU A 268 -3.79 -24.04 14.50
CA LEU A 268 -2.86 -23.05 15.05
C LEU A 268 -1.42 -23.57 15.07
N PHE A 269 -1.22 -24.82 15.50
CA PHE A 269 0.08 -25.47 15.49
C PHE A 269 0.65 -25.59 14.07
N ALA A 270 -0.16 -26.02 13.10
CA ALA A 270 0.24 -26.16 11.71
C ALA A 270 0.64 -24.80 11.09
N TYR A 271 -0.15 -23.75 11.32
CA TYR A 271 0.21 -22.40 10.89
C TYR A 271 1.47 -21.89 11.57
N THR A 272 1.62 -22.13 12.88
CA THR A 272 2.84 -21.78 13.61
C THR A 272 4.06 -22.47 13.01
N LEU A 273 3.94 -23.75 12.66
CA LEU A 273 5.02 -24.52 12.04
C LEU A 273 5.39 -23.96 10.66
N LEU A 274 4.41 -23.70 9.79
CA LEU A 274 4.63 -23.16 8.45
C LEU A 274 5.27 -21.77 8.48
N VAL A 275 4.73 -20.86 9.30
CA VAL A 275 5.27 -19.50 9.44
C VAL A 275 6.68 -19.55 10.02
N SER A 276 6.90 -20.38 11.05
CA SER A 276 8.23 -20.55 11.65
C SER A 276 9.24 -21.07 10.62
N LEU A 277 8.86 -22.04 9.78
CA LEU A 277 9.74 -22.59 8.76
C LEU A 277 10.13 -21.53 7.72
N ALA A 278 9.16 -20.74 7.25
CA ALA A 278 9.38 -19.66 6.29
C ALA A 278 10.32 -18.57 6.85
N LEU A 279 10.06 -18.10 8.07
CA LEU A 279 10.92 -17.12 8.74
C LEU A 279 12.29 -17.70 9.11
N LEU A 280 12.37 -19.00 9.40
CA LEU A 280 13.63 -19.67 9.71
C LEU A 280 14.49 -19.75 8.45
N MET A 281 13.91 -20.05 7.29
CA MET A 281 14.62 -19.99 6.01
C MET A 281 15.19 -18.60 5.75
N LEU A 282 14.43 -17.54 6.04
CA LEU A 282 14.92 -16.16 5.94
C LEU A 282 16.10 -15.89 6.89
N LEU A 283 16.00 -16.33 8.15
CA LEU A 283 17.07 -16.16 9.12
C LEU A 283 18.34 -16.95 8.76
N LEU A 284 18.19 -18.18 8.25
CA LEU A 284 19.28 -19.01 7.77
C LEU A 284 19.93 -18.44 6.51
N PHE A 285 19.13 -17.88 5.59
CA PHE A 285 19.64 -17.17 4.42
C PHE A 285 20.52 -15.98 4.84
N LEU A 286 20.06 -15.17 5.79
CA LEU A 286 20.84 -14.05 6.32
C LEU A 286 22.14 -14.55 6.95
N ARG A 287 22.08 -15.56 7.82
CA ARG A 287 23.28 -16.11 8.47
C ARG A 287 24.29 -16.67 7.47
N LYS A 288 23.84 -17.34 6.41
CA LYS A 288 24.73 -18.02 5.45
C LYS A 288 25.29 -17.09 4.38
N TYR A 289 24.47 -16.18 3.85
CA TYR A 289 24.84 -15.38 2.68
C TYR A 289 25.04 -13.89 2.98
N ARG A 290 24.60 -13.40 4.16
CA ARG A 290 24.63 -11.98 4.54
C ARG A 290 24.98 -11.80 6.03
N ILE A 291 26.13 -12.32 6.44
CA ILE A 291 26.55 -12.30 7.85
C ILE A 291 26.58 -10.88 8.43
N ASP A 292 27.02 -9.88 7.65
CA ASP A 292 27.06 -8.46 8.09
C ASP A 292 25.67 -7.85 8.34
N ILE A 293 24.63 -8.43 7.72
CA ILE A 293 23.23 -8.07 7.96
C ILE A 293 22.73 -8.84 9.17
N PHE A 294 23.01 -10.14 9.24
CA PHE A 294 22.63 -10.99 10.35
C PHE A 294 23.19 -10.49 11.69
N GLU A 295 24.44 -10.06 11.76
CA GLU A 295 25.05 -9.60 13.03
C GLU A 295 24.39 -8.32 13.57
N ASN A 296 23.83 -7.48 12.70
CA ASN A 296 23.19 -6.22 13.07
C ASN A 296 21.69 -6.38 13.38
N ASN A 297 21.32 -6.26 14.66
CA ASN A 297 19.94 -6.41 15.12
C ASN A 297 18.95 -5.45 14.45
N THR A 298 19.35 -4.21 14.18
CA THR A 298 18.50 -3.21 13.53
C THR A 298 18.18 -3.62 12.09
N LYS A 299 19.16 -4.12 11.34
CA LYS A 299 18.95 -4.60 9.97
C LYS A 299 18.05 -5.84 9.93
N VAL A 300 18.24 -6.80 10.85
CA VAL A 300 17.35 -7.98 10.93
C VAL A 300 15.93 -7.57 11.32
N THR A 301 15.78 -6.66 12.29
CA THR A 301 14.48 -6.12 12.70
C THR A 301 13.78 -5.42 11.54
N PHE A 302 14.50 -4.62 10.77
CA PHE A 302 13.98 -3.95 9.58
C PHE A 302 13.39 -4.93 8.55
N ILE A 303 14.09 -6.04 8.29
CA ILE A 303 13.63 -7.07 7.35
C ILE A 303 12.36 -7.75 7.88
N PHE A 304 12.38 -8.22 9.13
CA PHE A 304 11.24 -8.93 9.74
C PHE A 304 10.01 -8.01 9.86
N PHE A 305 10.23 -6.74 10.22
CA PHE A 305 9.19 -5.72 10.26
C PHE A 305 8.52 -5.53 8.90
N ASN A 306 9.30 -5.41 7.82
CA ASN A 306 8.74 -5.23 6.48
C ASN A 306 7.98 -6.47 5.97
N VAL A 307 8.47 -7.68 6.27
CA VAL A 307 7.73 -8.93 5.98
C VAL A 307 6.40 -8.96 6.73
N PHE A 308 6.43 -8.69 8.04
CA PHE A 308 5.21 -8.61 8.85
C PHE A 308 4.24 -7.54 8.34
N LEU A 309 4.75 -6.34 8.01
CA LEU A 309 3.93 -5.23 7.53
C LEU A 309 3.18 -5.58 6.24
N MET A 310 3.84 -6.26 5.29
CA MET A 310 3.18 -6.70 4.06
C MET A 310 2.09 -7.74 4.35
N VAL A 311 2.36 -8.69 5.24
CA VAL A 311 1.36 -9.68 5.68
C VAL A 311 0.18 -8.99 6.36
N PHE A 312 0.45 -8.02 7.23
CA PHE A 312 -0.54 -7.24 7.96
C PHE A 312 -1.44 -6.43 7.04
N ILE A 313 -0.87 -5.62 6.13
CA ILE A 313 -1.64 -4.80 5.19
C ILE A 313 -2.51 -5.69 4.29
N THR A 314 -1.94 -6.78 3.77
CA THR A 314 -2.68 -7.72 2.92
C THR A 314 -3.86 -8.33 3.66
N THR A 315 -3.63 -8.76 4.90
CA THR A 315 -4.69 -9.35 5.75
C THR A 315 -5.80 -8.33 6.04
N LEU A 316 -5.46 -7.07 6.33
CA LEU A 316 -6.45 -6.02 6.55
C LEU A 316 -7.33 -5.80 5.31
N VAL A 317 -6.73 -5.77 4.12
CA VAL A 317 -7.48 -5.60 2.86
C VAL A 317 -8.39 -6.80 2.61
N VAL A 318 -7.89 -8.03 2.77
CA VAL A 318 -8.71 -9.25 2.60
C VAL A 318 -9.90 -9.26 3.56
N ASN A 319 -9.68 -8.91 4.83
CA ASN A 319 -10.73 -8.88 5.85
C ASN A 319 -11.76 -7.77 5.62
N TYR A 320 -11.36 -6.66 5.00
CA TYR A 320 -12.28 -5.57 4.65
C TYR A 320 -13.13 -5.95 3.42
N ASN A 321 -12.47 -6.29 2.31
CA ASN A 321 -13.10 -6.86 1.13
C ASN A 321 -12.03 -7.52 0.24
N SER A 322 -12.15 -8.84 0.06
CA SER A 322 -11.19 -9.64 -0.69
C SER A 322 -11.07 -9.28 -2.17
N GLN A 323 -12.04 -8.54 -2.74
CA GLN A 323 -11.97 -8.05 -4.12
C GLN A 323 -10.85 -7.01 -4.32
N TYR A 324 -10.49 -6.25 -3.29
CA TYR A 324 -9.44 -5.21 -3.38
C TYR A 324 -8.03 -5.74 -3.19
N ILE A 325 -7.83 -7.07 -3.16
CA ILE A 325 -6.54 -7.69 -2.87
C ILE A 325 -5.42 -7.27 -3.83
N TYR A 326 -5.78 -6.97 -5.07
CA TYR A 326 -4.84 -6.55 -6.10
C TYR A 326 -4.36 -5.10 -5.97
N VAL A 327 -4.97 -4.28 -5.10
CA VAL A 327 -4.53 -2.91 -4.81
C VAL A 327 -3.25 -2.90 -3.96
N VAL A 328 -2.97 -3.96 -3.21
CA VAL A 328 -1.84 -4.00 -2.28
C VAL A 328 -0.50 -4.11 -3.03
N PRO A 329 0.41 -3.12 -2.89
CA PRO A 329 1.65 -3.07 -3.67
C PRO A 329 2.77 -3.91 -3.04
N ILE A 330 2.66 -5.24 -3.11
CA ILE A 330 3.66 -6.17 -2.51
C ILE A 330 5.07 -5.94 -3.09
N CYS A 331 5.18 -5.50 -4.35
CA CYS A 331 6.45 -5.15 -4.99
C CYS A 331 7.24 -4.01 -4.29
N ILE A 332 6.63 -3.26 -3.36
CA ILE A 332 7.37 -2.33 -2.50
C ILE A 332 8.42 -3.07 -1.66
N LEU A 333 8.12 -4.26 -1.15
CA LEU A 333 9.02 -5.01 -0.27
C LEU A 333 10.40 -5.27 -0.92
N PRO A 334 10.49 -5.90 -2.12
CA PRO A 334 11.77 -6.13 -2.76
C PRO A 334 12.50 -4.83 -3.12
N LEU A 335 11.78 -3.75 -3.46
CA LEU A 335 12.37 -2.44 -3.75
C LEU A 335 13.01 -1.80 -2.51
N VAL A 336 12.29 -1.79 -1.39
CA VAL A 336 12.78 -1.27 -0.10
C VAL A 336 14.03 -2.06 0.31
N LEU A 337 13.95 -3.39 0.33
CA LEU A 337 15.07 -4.21 0.76
C LEU A 337 16.29 -4.07 -0.18
N LYS A 338 16.06 -3.85 -1.47
CA LYS A 338 17.13 -3.53 -2.42
C LYS A 338 17.76 -2.15 -2.15
N ALA A 339 16.98 -1.15 -1.75
CA ALA A 339 17.48 0.20 -1.48
C ALA A 339 18.42 0.27 -0.26
N PHE A 340 18.19 -0.58 0.75
CA PHE A 340 18.98 -0.62 1.98
C PHE A 340 20.06 -1.70 2.00
N PHE A 341 19.91 -2.75 1.18
CA PHE A 341 20.80 -3.90 1.16
C PHE A 341 21.17 -4.28 -0.27
N ASP A 342 20.53 -5.31 -0.83
CA ASP A 342 20.82 -5.80 -2.17
C ASP A 342 19.63 -6.54 -2.78
N ALA A 343 19.65 -6.64 -4.11
CA ALA A 343 18.60 -7.27 -4.90
C ALA A 343 18.34 -8.75 -4.53
N ARG A 344 19.37 -9.52 -4.17
CA ARG A 344 19.20 -10.97 -3.89
C ARG A 344 18.42 -11.17 -2.59
N LEU A 345 18.74 -10.38 -1.56
CA LEU A 345 17.97 -10.38 -0.32
C LEU A 345 16.53 -9.89 -0.54
N GLY A 346 16.35 -8.82 -1.32
CA GLY A 346 15.03 -8.30 -1.64
C GLY A 346 14.12 -9.34 -2.31
N LEU A 347 14.62 -10.07 -3.30
CA LEU A 347 13.86 -11.13 -3.98
C LEU A 347 13.54 -12.29 -3.04
N PHE A 348 14.53 -12.73 -2.25
CA PHE A 348 14.36 -13.87 -1.35
C PHE A 348 13.29 -13.59 -0.29
N ALA A 349 13.34 -12.42 0.36
CA ALA A 349 12.33 -12.00 1.33
C ALA A 349 10.95 -11.80 0.69
N HIS A 350 10.89 -11.30 -0.55
CA HIS A 350 9.65 -11.18 -1.32
C HIS A 350 8.98 -12.53 -1.55
N VAL A 351 9.73 -13.53 -2.05
CA VAL A 351 9.20 -14.88 -2.27
C VAL A 351 8.70 -15.51 -0.97
N ILE A 352 9.46 -15.39 0.12
CA ILE A 352 9.03 -15.87 1.44
C ILE A 352 7.73 -15.19 1.89
N THR A 353 7.61 -13.88 1.67
CA THR A 353 6.38 -13.14 2.00
C THR A 353 5.19 -13.60 1.16
N VAL A 354 5.37 -13.79 -0.15
CA VAL A 354 4.31 -14.30 -1.03
C VAL A 354 3.87 -15.71 -0.64
N LEU A 355 4.80 -16.58 -0.23
CA LEU A 355 4.46 -17.91 0.31
C LEU A 355 3.60 -17.83 1.57
N LEU A 356 3.89 -16.90 2.48
CA LEU A 356 3.07 -16.66 3.67
C LEU A 356 1.68 -16.15 3.29
N LEU A 357 1.60 -15.21 2.35
CA LEU A 357 0.34 -14.64 1.87
C LEU A 357 -0.58 -15.68 1.21
N GLY A 358 -0.03 -16.73 0.60
CA GLY A 358 -0.82 -17.83 0.02
C GLY A 358 -1.78 -18.51 1.00
N SER A 359 -1.51 -18.42 2.31
CA SER A 359 -2.43 -18.93 3.34
C SER A 359 -3.61 -17.99 3.62
N ILE A 360 -3.48 -16.70 3.31
CA ILE A 360 -4.45 -15.63 3.63
C ILE A 360 -5.35 -15.31 2.43
N VAL A 361 -4.79 -15.23 1.22
CA VAL A 361 -5.52 -14.73 0.04
C VAL A 361 -6.46 -15.78 -0.58
N PRO A 362 -7.59 -15.36 -1.19
CA PRO A 362 -8.36 -16.22 -2.08
C PRO A 362 -7.59 -16.46 -3.39
N ASN A 363 -7.92 -17.54 -4.12
CA ASN A 363 -7.25 -17.91 -5.39
C ASN A 363 -5.72 -17.85 -5.28
N SER A 364 -5.18 -18.48 -4.24
CA SER A 364 -3.78 -18.29 -3.81
C SER A 364 -2.77 -18.60 -4.91
N TYR A 365 -3.03 -19.58 -5.77
CA TYR A 365 -2.13 -19.92 -6.87
C TYR A 365 -1.98 -18.78 -7.88
N GLU A 366 -3.09 -18.24 -8.38
CA GLU A 366 -3.11 -17.09 -9.30
C GLU A 366 -2.38 -15.91 -8.65
N TYR A 367 -2.78 -15.53 -7.44
CA TYR A 367 -2.18 -14.41 -6.72
C TYR A 367 -0.66 -14.58 -6.52
N MET A 368 -0.22 -15.76 -6.07
CA MET A 368 1.21 -16.03 -5.86
C MET A 368 2.00 -15.94 -7.17
N PHE A 369 1.46 -16.47 -8.26
CA PHE A 369 2.11 -16.40 -9.57
C PHE A 369 2.29 -14.94 -10.03
N LEU A 370 1.21 -14.16 -9.98
CA LEU A 370 1.22 -12.72 -10.29
C LEU A 370 2.28 -11.99 -9.46
N GLN A 371 2.29 -12.19 -8.15
CA GLN A 371 3.21 -11.49 -7.25
C GLN A 371 4.68 -11.91 -7.42
N ILE A 372 4.95 -13.20 -7.68
CA ILE A 372 6.33 -13.67 -7.91
C ILE A 372 6.87 -13.10 -9.21
N ILE A 373 6.13 -13.16 -10.31
CA ILE A 373 6.59 -12.63 -11.60
C ILE A 373 6.79 -11.11 -11.51
N ALA A 374 5.82 -10.38 -10.94
CA ALA A 374 5.96 -8.94 -10.76
C ALA A 374 7.18 -8.59 -9.90
N GLY A 375 7.43 -9.32 -8.82
CA GLY A 375 8.62 -9.14 -7.97
C GLY A 375 9.94 -9.39 -8.70
N ILE A 376 10.01 -10.43 -9.54
CA ILE A 376 11.18 -10.72 -10.38
C ILE A 376 11.43 -9.59 -11.37
N VAL A 377 10.40 -9.18 -12.13
CA VAL A 377 10.50 -8.08 -13.11
C VAL A 377 10.96 -6.80 -12.43
N THR A 378 10.35 -6.46 -11.29
CA THR A 378 10.70 -5.28 -10.49
C THR A 378 12.19 -5.23 -10.15
N ILE A 379 12.77 -6.37 -9.75
CA ILE A 379 14.18 -6.43 -9.37
C ILE A 379 15.12 -6.39 -10.59
N LEU A 380 14.74 -7.05 -11.68
CA LEU A 380 15.54 -7.11 -12.91
C LEU A 380 15.60 -5.78 -13.64
N THR A 381 14.52 -4.99 -13.62
CA THR A 381 14.47 -3.74 -14.39
C THR A 381 15.06 -2.55 -13.64
N VAL A 382 14.90 -2.45 -12.32
CA VAL A 382 15.36 -1.26 -11.60
C VAL A 382 16.86 -1.31 -11.33
N SER A 383 17.71 -0.98 -12.30
CA SER A 383 19.15 -0.88 -12.01
C SER A 383 19.45 0.26 -11.01
N GLU A 384 18.63 1.31 -11.03
CA GLU A 384 18.88 2.58 -10.34
C GLU A 384 17.56 3.16 -9.76
N LEU A 385 17.29 2.90 -8.48
CA LEU A 385 16.06 3.30 -7.78
C LEU A 385 15.90 4.83 -7.62
N TYR A 386 17.01 5.57 -7.68
CA TYR A 386 17.05 7.01 -7.48
C TYR A 386 16.53 7.80 -8.69
N LYS A 387 16.63 7.26 -9.91
CA LYS A 387 16.11 7.93 -11.10
C LYS A 387 14.59 7.79 -11.13
N ARG A 388 13.89 8.91 -10.96
CA ARG A 388 12.41 8.96 -11.02
C ARG A 388 11.85 8.27 -12.28
N ALA A 389 12.50 8.47 -13.44
CA ALA A 389 12.11 7.82 -14.68
C ALA A 389 12.12 6.28 -14.59
N ASN A 390 13.14 5.69 -13.96
CA ASN A 390 13.25 4.23 -13.82
C ASN A 390 12.16 3.66 -12.91
N LEU A 391 11.76 4.43 -11.88
CA LEU A 391 10.65 4.06 -11.01
C LEU A 391 9.32 4.05 -11.79
N PHE A 392 9.03 5.08 -12.59
CA PHE A 392 7.83 5.12 -13.43
C PHE A 392 7.81 4.02 -14.49
N ILE A 393 8.96 3.72 -15.11
CA ILE A 393 9.08 2.58 -16.05
C ILE A 393 8.72 1.28 -15.35
N SER A 394 9.22 1.09 -14.13
CA SER A 394 8.97 -0.13 -13.35
C SER A 394 7.52 -0.25 -12.91
N VAL A 395 6.88 0.86 -12.54
CA VAL A 395 5.43 0.91 -12.29
C VAL A 395 4.66 0.48 -13.54
N GLY A 396 4.99 1.02 -14.71
CA GLY A 396 4.35 0.62 -15.97
C GLY A 396 4.50 -0.87 -16.27
N GLN A 397 5.69 -1.44 -16.02
CA GLN A 397 5.96 -2.87 -16.23
C GLN A 397 5.25 -3.78 -15.23
N ILE A 398 5.21 -3.40 -13.96
CA ILE A 398 4.46 -4.12 -12.91
C ILE A 398 2.98 -4.14 -13.27
N THR A 399 2.41 -2.99 -13.66
CA THR A 399 1.02 -2.92 -14.09
C THR A 399 0.78 -3.78 -15.32
N LEU A 400 1.65 -3.68 -16.34
CA LEU A 400 1.51 -4.46 -17.57
C LEU A 400 1.56 -5.97 -17.30
N ILE A 401 2.49 -6.44 -16.46
CA ILE A 401 2.62 -7.87 -16.17
C ILE A 401 1.43 -8.39 -15.38
N TYR A 402 0.88 -7.59 -14.46
CA TYR A 402 -0.37 -7.96 -13.78
C TYR A 402 -1.54 -8.06 -14.75
N ILE A 403 -1.70 -7.08 -15.64
CA ILE A 403 -2.75 -7.08 -16.68
C ILE A 403 -2.66 -8.34 -17.55
N ILE A 404 -1.47 -8.65 -18.08
CA ILE A 404 -1.26 -9.80 -18.96
C ILE A 404 -1.49 -11.12 -18.22
N ALA A 405 -0.89 -11.28 -17.05
CA ALA A 405 -0.99 -12.53 -16.30
C ALA A 405 -2.42 -12.77 -15.80
N TYR A 406 -3.10 -11.74 -15.27
CA TYR A 406 -4.48 -11.85 -14.83
C TYR A 406 -5.42 -12.15 -16.00
N PHE A 407 -5.27 -11.47 -17.14
CA PHE A 407 -6.06 -11.76 -18.33
C PHE A 407 -5.87 -13.22 -18.78
N ALA A 408 -4.64 -13.73 -18.78
CA ALA A 408 -4.36 -15.13 -19.11
C ALA A 408 -5.05 -16.10 -18.14
N PHE A 409 -4.94 -15.87 -16.83
CA PHE A 409 -5.66 -16.67 -15.85
C PHE A 409 -7.17 -16.60 -16.04
N PHE A 410 -7.73 -15.41 -16.23
CA PHE A 410 -9.17 -15.23 -16.44
C PHE A 410 -9.68 -16.07 -17.62
N VAL A 411 -9.01 -16.00 -18.78
CA VAL A 411 -9.39 -16.78 -19.97
C VAL A 411 -9.23 -18.29 -19.72
N ILE A 412 -8.19 -18.72 -18.98
CA ILE A 412 -7.99 -20.12 -18.59
C ILE A 412 -9.12 -20.62 -17.68
N HIS A 413 -9.67 -19.76 -16.81
CA HIS A 413 -10.72 -20.11 -15.84
C HIS A 413 -12.12 -20.07 -16.46
N GLU A 414 -12.45 -18.99 -17.18
CA GLU A 414 -13.82 -18.73 -17.64
C GLU A 414 -14.08 -19.18 -19.09
N GLY A 415 -13.02 -19.48 -19.86
CA GLY A 415 -13.14 -19.89 -21.27
C GLY A 415 -13.76 -18.84 -22.21
N SER A 416 -14.02 -17.63 -21.70
CA SER A 416 -14.65 -16.50 -22.40
C SER A 416 -14.13 -15.17 -21.84
N ILE A 417 -14.51 -14.06 -22.48
CA ILE A 417 -14.17 -12.69 -22.03
C ILE A 417 -15.40 -11.86 -21.66
N GLU A 418 -16.61 -12.41 -21.78
CA GLU A 418 -17.87 -11.66 -21.63
C GLU A 418 -18.09 -11.20 -20.18
N THR A 419 -17.67 -12.02 -19.21
CA THR A 419 -17.81 -11.74 -17.77
C THR A 419 -16.59 -11.02 -17.17
N LEU A 420 -15.67 -10.52 -18.02
CA LEU A 420 -14.43 -9.88 -17.56
C LEU A 420 -14.73 -8.59 -16.80
N LYS A 421 -14.34 -8.55 -15.52
CA LYS A 421 -14.48 -7.37 -14.67
C LYS A 421 -13.36 -6.36 -14.97
N TRP A 422 -13.70 -5.33 -15.75
CA TRP A 422 -12.77 -4.24 -16.10
C TRP A 422 -12.22 -3.48 -14.88
N GLU A 423 -12.97 -3.46 -13.78
CA GLU A 423 -12.57 -2.85 -12.51
C GLU A 423 -11.25 -3.42 -11.95
N THR A 424 -10.98 -4.72 -12.14
CA THR A 424 -9.74 -5.36 -11.69
C THR A 424 -8.50 -4.75 -12.35
N PHE A 425 -8.60 -4.34 -13.62
CA PHE A 425 -7.51 -3.66 -14.31
C PHE A 425 -7.24 -2.27 -13.71
N GLY A 426 -8.29 -1.58 -13.26
CA GLY A 426 -8.16 -0.34 -12.49
C GLY A 426 -7.40 -0.55 -11.18
N MET A 427 -7.61 -1.69 -10.50
CA MET A 427 -6.87 -2.03 -9.27
C MET A 427 -5.38 -2.25 -9.54
N PHE A 428 -4.99 -2.85 -10.67
CA PHE A 428 -3.58 -2.98 -11.04
C PHE A 428 -2.92 -1.63 -11.29
N ILE A 429 -3.64 -0.69 -11.91
CA ILE A 429 -3.15 0.69 -12.08
C ILE A 429 -2.95 1.35 -10.71
N LEU A 430 -3.92 1.23 -9.81
CA LEU A 430 -3.82 1.77 -8.45
C LEU A 430 -2.65 1.13 -7.67
N CYS A 431 -2.45 -0.18 -7.80
CA CYS A 431 -1.32 -0.90 -7.20
C CYS A 431 0.03 -0.42 -7.74
N GLY A 432 0.14 -0.26 -9.07
CA GLY A 432 1.31 0.32 -9.71
C GLY A 432 1.60 1.73 -9.19
N LEU A 433 0.60 2.61 -9.15
CA LEU A 433 0.73 3.96 -8.61
C LEU A 433 1.09 3.95 -7.12
N ALA A 434 0.51 3.05 -6.33
CA ALA A 434 0.82 2.88 -4.91
C ALA A 434 2.29 2.49 -4.69
N THR A 435 2.92 1.82 -5.66
CA THR A 435 4.35 1.48 -5.60
C THR A 435 5.25 2.72 -5.64
N LEU A 436 4.78 3.88 -6.16
CA LEU A 436 5.53 5.14 -6.13
C LEU A 436 5.81 5.64 -4.70
N PHE A 437 5.00 5.24 -3.72
CA PHE A 437 5.22 5.57 -2.31
C PHE A 437 6.49 4.94 -1.72
N VAL A 438 7.20 4.08 -2.47
CA VAL A 438 8.49 3.53 -2.05
C VAL A 438 9.53 4.60 -1.71
N GLN A 439 9.56 5.73 -2.43
CA GLN A 439 10.55 6.80 -2.17
C GLN A 439 10.31 7.51 -0.83
N PRO A 440 9.12 8.05 -0.54
CA PRO A 440 8.80 8.56 0.80
C PRO A 440 9.01 7.51 1.91
N LEU A 441 8.70 6.25 1.63
CA LEU A 441 8.85 5.16 2.59
C LEU A 441 10.33 4.89 2.93
N ILE A 442 11.22 4.93 1.93
CA ILE A 442 12.67 4.81 2.14
C ILE A 442 13.15 5.92 3.09
N TYR A 443 12.78 7.17 2.85
CA TYR A 443 13.17 8.28 3.72
C TYR A 443 12.64 8.14 5.15
N ALA A 444 11.37 7.73 5.30
CA ALA A 444 10.78 7.45 6.62
C ALA A 444 11.56 6.34 7.35
N TYR A 445 11.95 5.29 6.64
CA TYR A 445 12.73 4.19 7.19
C TYR A 445 14.15 4.57 7.59
N GLU A 446 14.81 5.47 6.86
CA GLU A 446 16.13 5.99 7.27
C GLU A 446 16.06 6.64 8.66
N LYS A 447 15.02 7.43 8.91
CA LYS A 447 14.82 8.09 10.22
C LYS A 447 14.39 7.13 11.32
N LEU A 448 13.48 6.20 11.03
CA LEU A 448 12.96 5.24 12.02
C LEU A 448 14.01 4.20 12.45
N PHE A 449 14.86 3.76 11.52
CA PHE A 449 15.83 2.69 11.77
C PHE A 449 17.27 3.18 11.88
N GLY A 450 17.56 4.47 11.68
CA GLY A 450 18.93 5.00 11.68
C GLY A 450 19.81 4.36 10.59
N LEU A 451 19.19 3.94 9.49
CA LEU A 451 19.86 3.38 8.33
C LEU A 451 20.04 4.47 7.27
N VAL A 452 20.91 4.22 6.30
CA VAL A 452 21.04 5.06 5.11
C VAL A 452 20.92 4.15 3.90
N SER A 453 20.07 4.54 2.95
CA SER A 453 19.85 3.85 1.69
C SER A 453 20.86 4.28 0.64
N ASP A 454 21.10 3.41 -0.35
CA ASP A 454 21.96 3.73 -1.49
C ASP A 454 21.40 4.89 -2.32
N VAL A 455 20.07 5.09 -2.29
CA VAL A 455 19.40 6.21 -2.95
C VAL A 455 19.85 7.54 -2.35
N SER A 456 19.73 7.68 -1.02
CA SER A 456 20.15 8.90 -0.32
C SER A 456 21.66 9.12 -0.39
N LEU A 457 22.47 8.06 -0.33
CA LEU A 457 23.92 8.19 -0.50
C LEU A 457 24.28 8.70 -1.89
N LEU A 458 23.63 8.20 -2.93
CA LEU A 458 23.93 8.67 -4.27
C LEU A 458 23.53 10.13 -4.47
N GLU A 459 22.39 10.57 -3.95
CA GLU A 459 22.00 11.99 -3.96
C GLU A 459 23.03 12.87 -3.24
N LEU A 460 23.54 12.40 -2.09
CA LEU A 460 24.58 13.11 -1.35
C LEU A 460 25.94 13.09 -2.04
N SER A 461 26.20 12.12 -2.93
CA SER A 461 27.44 12.04 -3.69
C SER A 461 27.53 13.06 -4.84
N ASP A 462 26.42 13.70 -5.21
CA ASP A 462 26.42 14.78 -6.20
C ASP A 462 27.11 16.03 -5.64
N THR A 463 28.20 16.43 -6.27
CA THR A 463 29.00 17.60 -5.90
C THR A 463 28.27 18.93 -6.13
N ASN A 464 27.14 18.91 -6.85
CA ASN A 464 26.27 20.07 -7.05
C ASN A 464 25.23 20.26 -5.94
N THR A 465 25.19 19.37 -4.94
CA THR A 465 24.36 19.59 -3.74
C THR A 465 24.66 20.95 -3.11
N LYS A 466 23.65 21.55 -2.49
CA LYS A 466 23.75 22.90 -1.91
C LYS A 466 24.95 23.05 -0.96
N LEU A 467 25.18 22.05 -0.10
CA LEU A 467 26.25 22.06 0.90
C LEU A 467 27.64 21.85 0.27
N LEU A 468 27.82 20.90 -0.66
CA LEU A 468 29.12 20.70 -1.31
C LEU A 468 29.49 21.87 -2.24
N LYS A 469 28.49 22.51 -2.87
CA LYS A 469 28.69 23.76 -3.61
C LYS A 469 29.10 24.92 -2.70
N GLU A 470 28.52 25.01 -1.50
CA GLU A 470 28.95 25.99 -0.49
C GLU A 470 30.40 25.74 -0.05
N LEU A 471 30.78 24.48 0.18
CA LEU A 471 32.16 24.07 0.49
C LEU A 471 33.12 24.46 -0.63
N SER A 472 32.79 24.15 -1.88
CA SER A 472 33.58 24.51 -3.05
C SER A 472 33.82 26.02 -3.16
N ASN A 473 32.79 26.84 -2.87
CA ASN A 473 32.89 28.29 -2.95
C ASN A 473 33.67 28.91 -1.79
N LYS A 474 33.49 28.41 -0.55
CA LYS A 474 34.11 28.98 0.67
C LYS A 474 35.51 28.45 0.95
N ALA A 475 35.76 27.18 0.68
CA ALA A 475 37.01 26.47 0.97
C ALA A 475 37.38 25.54 -0.20
N PRO A 476 37.78 26.10 -1.36
CA PRO A 476 38.02 25.32 -2.58
C PRO A 476 39.14 24.29 -2.43
N GLY A 477 40.18 24.59 -1.67
CA GLY A 477 41.28 23.66 -1.39
C GLY A 477 40.81 22.44 -0.59
N THR A 478 40.02 22.66 0.45
CA THR A 478 39.38 21.59 1.23
C THR A 478 38.42 20.76 0.38
N PHE A 479 37.67 21.39 -0.54
CA PHE A 479 36.81 20.67 -1.48
C PHE A 479 37.61 19.72 -2.39
N HIS A 480 38.72 20.19 -2.98
CA HIS A 480 39.59 19.35 -3.81
C HIS A 480 40.26 18.23 -3.01
N HIS A 481 40.70 18.51 -1.78
CA HIS A 481 41.19 17.51 -0.85
C HIS A 481 40.14 16.41 -0.60
N SER A 482 38.91 16.80 -0.25
CA SER A 482 37.82 15.87 0.03
C SER A 482 37.50 14.97 -1.17
N LEU A 483 37.58 15.48 -2.40
CA LEU A 483 37.42 14.70 -3.63
C LEU A 483 38.52 13.64 -3.81
N ASN A 484 39.78 14.01 -3.55
CA ASN A 484 40.90 13.06 -3.62
C ASN A 484 40.76 11.97 -2.58
N VAL A 485 40.46 12.34 -1.32
CA VAL A 485 40.22 11.41 -0.22
C VAL A 485 39.06 10.48 -0.57
N ALA A 486 37.96 10.99 -1.13
CA ALA A 486 36.82 10.18 -1.54
C ALA A 486 37.20 9.11 -2.57
N ASN A 487 38.03 9.44 -3.56
CA ASN A 487 38.49 8.47 -4.57
C ASN A 487 39.43 7.40 -3.98
N LEU A 488 40.31 7.77 -3.05
CA LEU A 488 41.18 6.83 -2.34
C LEU A 488 40.38 5.90 -1.42
N ALA A 489 39.44 6.47 -0.69
CA ALA A 489 38.63 5.79 0.31
C ALA A 489 37.63 4.84 -0.35
N GLU A 490 36.97 5.24 -1.44
CA GLU A 490 36.09 4.37 -2.23
C GLU A 490 36.85 3.16 -2.79
N ALA A 491 38.04 3.37 -3.38
CA ALA A 491 38.85 2.28 -3.90
C ALA A 491 39.28 1.30 -2.79
N SER A 492 39.64 1.84 -1.62
CA SER A 492 40.03 1.06 -0.45
C SER A 492 38.86 0.25 0.12
N ALA A 493 37.66 0.85 0.16
CA ALA A 493 36.45 0.18 0.59
C ALA A 493 36.04 -0.97 -0.33
N ASN A 494 36.11 -0.76 -1.65
CA ASN A 494 35.82 -1.78 -2.65
C ASN A 494 36.74 -3.01 -2.53
N GLU A 495 38.04 -2.80 -2.30
CA GLU A 495 39.03 -3.88 -2.16
C GLU A 495 38.69 -4.84 -1.01
N ILE A 496 38.15 -4.32 0.09
CA ILE A 496 37.83 -5.13 1.28
C ILE A 496 36.34 -5.47 1.41
N GLY A 497 35.52 -5.10 0.43
CA GLY A 497 34.07 -5.32 0.47
C GLY A 497 33.32 -4.51 1.54
N ALA A 498 33.88 -3.37 1.97
CA ALA A 498 33.18 -2.40 2.83
C ALA A 498 32.16 -1.58 2.01
N ASN A 499 31.31 -0.79 2.66
CA ASN A 499 30.35 0.05 1.94
C ASN A 499 31.04 1.23 1.24
N ALA A 500 31.43 1.04 -0.02
CA ALA A 500 32.18 2.02 -0.80
C ALA A 500 31.43 3.33 -1.05
N MET A 501 30.11 3.26 -1.31
CA MET A 501 29.29 4.45 -1.51
C MET A 501 29.21 5.29 -0.24
N LEU A 502 29.00 4.65 0.92
CA LEU A 502 28.97 5.32 2.22
C LEU A 502 30.31 5.99 2.53
N VAL A 503 31.43 5.31 2.25
CA VAL A 503 32.79 5.85 2.44
C VAL A 503 33.03 7.04 1.52
N ARG A 504 32.67 6.94 0.24
CA ARG A 504 32.79 8.03 -0.73
C ARG A 504 32.04 9.27 -0.26
N VAL A 505 30.77 9.11 0.12
CA VAL A 505 29.96 10.21 0.65
C VAL A 505 30.56 10.75 1.94
N GLY A 506 30.89 9.89 2.91
CA GLY A 506 31.53 10.28 4.16
C GLY A 506 32.78 11.14 3.94
N ALA A 507 33.63 10.75 2.99
CA ALA A 507 34.82 11.49 2.59
C ALA A 507 34.52 12.86 1.94
N LEU A 508 33.44 13.00 1.18
CA LEU A 508 33.07 14.30 0.59
C LEU A 508 32.67 15.34 1.66
N TYR A 509 32.10 14.89 2.78
CA TYR A 509 31.58 15.78 3.83
C TYR A 509 32.45 15.86 5.08
N HIS A 510 33.49 15.03 5.23
CA HIS A 510 34.23 14.91 6.50
C HIS A 510 34.78 16.24 7.03
N ASP A 511 35.12 17.14 6.11
CA ASP A 511 35.88 18.36 6.36
C ASP A 511 35.04 19.65 6.23
N ILE A 512 33.71 19.52 6.12
CA ILE A 512 32.82 20.67 5.85
C ILE A 512 32.90 21.77 6.93
N GLY A 513 33.34 21.42 8.15
CA GLY A 513 33.51 22.39 9.23
C GLY A 513 34.62 23.41 8.99
N LYS A 514 35.59 23.11 8.11
CA LYS A 514 36.64 24.05 7.72
C LYS A 514 36.09 25.30 7.02
N MET A 515 34.87 25.24 6.47
CA MET A 515 34.17 26.40 5.88
C MET A 515 33.97 27.57 6.85
N MET A 516 33.96 27.31 8.16
CA MET A 516 33.80 28.38 9.15
C MET A 516 35.03 29.29 9.22
N ASN A 517 36.22 28.74 9.02
CA ASN A 517 37.49 29.45 9.12
C ASN A 517 38.48 28.99 8.02
N PRO A 518 38.18 29.16 6.72
CA PRO A 518 38.94 28.49 5.65
C PRO A 518 40.43 28.84 5.62
N THR A 519 40.79 30.10 5.91
CA THR A 519 42.15 30.63 5.85
C THR A 519 43.12 30.03 6.87
N TYR A 520 42.60 29.38 7.91
CA TYR A 520 43.40 28.67 8.92
C TYR A 520 43.78 27.24 8.49
N PHE A 521 43.32 26.78 7.33
CA PHE A 521 43.68 25.47 6.80
C PHE A 521 44.59 25.64 5.58
N THR A 522 45.76 25.01 5.63
CA THR A 522 46.87 25.24 4.68
C THR A 522 46.47 25.01 3.23
N GLU A 523 45.56 24.06 2.95
CA GLU A 523 45.09 23.76 1.60
C GLU A 523 44.28 24.91 0.97
N ASN A 524 43.76 25.84 1.76
CA ASN A 524 43.01 27.01 1.28
C ASN A 524 43.84 28.30 1.24
N GLN A 525 45.11 28.26 1.67
CA GLN A 525 45.98 29.44 1.71
C GLN A 525 46.59 29.69 0.32
N SER A 526 46.31 30.84 -0.29
CA SER A 526 46.81 31.19 -1.65
C SER A 526 47.97 32.19 -1.65
N THR A 527 48.18 32.92 -0.55
CA THR A 527 49.09 34.09 -0.48
C THR A 527 50.40 33.82 0.27
N GLY A 528 50.63 32.59 0.74
CA GLY A 528 51.83 32.21 1.50
C GLY A 528 51.90 32.79 2.93
N ILE A 529 50.92 33.59 3.34
CA ILE A 529 50.78 34.10 4.71
C ILE A 529 49.99 33.07 5.52
N ASN A 530 50.58 32.58 6.61
CA ASN A 530 49.94 31.63 7.50
C ASN A 530 49.40 32.34 8.76
N PRO A 531 48.07 32.44 8.97
CA PRO A 531 47.49 33.10 10.14
C PRO A 531 47.92 32.48 11.49
N HIS A 532 48.40 31.23 11.46
CA HIS A 532 48.92 30.56 12.66
C HIS A 532 50.23 31.14 13.18
N ASP A 533 50.94 31.96 12.40
CA ASP A 533 52.19 32.60 12.82
C ASP A 533 51.95 33.69 13.88
N GLU A 534 50.74 34.25 13.92
CA GLU A 534 50.32 35.29 14.88
C GLU A 534 49.58 34.72 16.11
N LEU A 535 49.36 33.41 16.16
CA LEU A 535 48.60 32.74 17.22
C LEU A 535 49.49 31.89 18.12
N SER A 536 49.07 31.70 19.38
CA SER A 536 49.66 30.68 20.24
C SER A 536 49.38 29.27 19.69
N SER A 537 50.20 28.29 20.10
CA SER A 537 50.00 26.88 19.72
C SER A 537 48.64 26.36 20.21
N LYS A 538 48.18 26.83 21.37
CA LYS A 538 46.88 26.48 21.96
C LYS A 538 45.71 27.05 21.14
N GLU A 539 45.77 28.32 20.77
CA GLU A 539 44.73 28.95 19.93
C GLU A 539 44.64 28.30 18.55
N SER A 540 45.80 28.07 17.92
CA SER A 540 45.89 27.35 16.65
C SER A 540 45.26 25.97 16.72
N THR A 541 45.54 25.24 17.79
CA THR A 541 45.01 23.89 18.00
C THR A 541 43.50 23.90 18.25
N ASN A 542 42.99 24.86 19.02
CA ASN A 542 41.55 25.01 19.23
C ASN A 542 40.81 25.28 17.92
N ILE A 543 41.34 26.15 17.05
CA ILE A 543 40.74 26.43 15.72
C ILE A 543 40.71 25.16 14.88
N ILE A 544 41.83 24.41 14.85
CA ILE A 544 41.93 23.16 14.10
C ILE A 544 40.94 22.13 14.66
N ILE A 545 40.94 21.83 15.95
CA ILE A 545 40.07 20.80 16.53
C ILE A 545 38.58 21.15 16.33
N ASN A 546 38.21 22.43 16.43
CA ASN A 546 36.82 22.87 16.32
C ASN A 546 36.19 22.65 14.93
N HIS A 547 36.96 22.39 13.87
CA HIS A 547 36.35 22.06 12.57
C HIS A 547 35.48 20.80 12.66
N VAL A 548 35.80 19.86 13.54
CA VAL A 548 34.99 18.65 13.73
C VAL A 548 33.61 19.02 14.30
N ILE A 549 33.58 19.83 15.37
CA ILE A 549 32.34 20.26 16.02
C ILE A 549 31.51 21.13 15.06
N ASN A 550 32.15 22.10 14.40
CA ASN A 550 31.51 22.94 13.39
C ASN A 550 30.93 22.10 12.24
N GLY A 551 31.67 21.08 11.80
CA GLY A 551 31.21 20.17 10.76
C GLY A 551 29.96 19.39 11.17
N ILE A 552 29.92 18.89 12.41
CA ILE A 552 28.75 18.19 12.96
C ILE A 552 27.54 19.13 13.02
N GLU A 553 27.71 20.38 13.46
CA GLU A 553 26.63 21.37 13.53
C GLU A 553 26.07 21.71 12.14
N ILE A 554 26.96 21.95 11.17
CA ILE A 554 26.57 22.20 9.78
C ILE A 554 25.85 20.97 9.21
N ALA A 555 26.38 19.77 9.41
CA ALA A 555 25.77 18.53 8.93
C ALA A 555 24.35 18.33 9.47
N LYS A 556 24.14 18.57 10.77
CA LYS A 556 22.81 18.50 11.41
C LYS A 556 21.87 19.56 10.85
N LYS A 557 22.34 20.80 10.65
CA LYS A 557 21.54 21.87 10.04
C LYS A 557 21.08 21.54 8.62
N TYR A 558 21.88 20.78 7.88
CA TYR A 558 21.55 20.29 6.54
C TYR A 558 20.88 18.91 6.52
N ASN A 559 20.47 18.38 7.69
CA ASN A 559 19.79 17.09 7.84
C ASN A 559 20.58 15.90 7.26
N LEU A 560 21.91 15.94 7.27
CA LEU A 560 22.72 14.81 6.83
C LEU A 560 22.44 13.58 7.71
N PRO A 561 22.42 12.36 7.14
CA PRO A 561 22.22 11.15 7.92
C PRO A 561 23.32 10.95 8.97
N ASP A 562 22.97 10.44 10.16
CA ASP A 562 23.93 10.27 11.26
C ASP A 562 25.17 9.47 10.87
N ARG A 563 25.01 8.45 10.01
CA ARG A 563 26.15 7.68 9.48
C ARG A 563 27.15 8.51 8.69
N VAL A 564 26.72 9.58 8.02
CA VAL A 564 27.63 10.53 7.34
C VAL A 564 28.28 11.45 8.36
N ILE A 565 27.53 11.89 9.37
CA ILE A 565 28.05 12.69 10.50
C ILE A 565 29.12 11.91 11.30
N ASP A 566 29.01 10.58 11.34
CA ASP A 566 30.00 9.72 11.97
C ASP A 566 31.39 9.86 11.33
N PHE A 567 31.48 10.04 10.00
CA PHE A 567 32.77 10.30 9.35
C PHE A 567 33.38 11.63 9.82
N ILE A 568 32.56 12.68 9.94
CA ILE A 568 33.02 13.99 10.44
C ILE A 568 33.55 13.85 11.87
N ARG A 569 32.85 13.17 12.78
CA ARG A 569 33.27 13.08 14.18
C ARG A 569 34.48 12.16 14.41
N THR A 570 34.70 11.15 13.57
CA THR A 570 35.73 10.12 13.84
C THR A 570 36.98 10.19 12.98
N HIS A 571 37.01 10.96 11.89
CA HIS A 571 38.10 10.87 10.91
C HIS A 571 39.50 11.19 11.46
N HIS A 572 39.58 11.96 12.55
CA HIS A 572 40.83 12.18 13.29
C HIS A 572 40.99 11.34 14.57
N GLY A 573 39.95 10.60 14.96
CA GLY A 573 39.93 9.81 16.20
C GLY A 573 40.38 10.62 17.41
N THR A 574 41.33 10.08 18.16
CA THR A 574 41.99 10.78 19.28
C THR A 574 43.45 11.10 18.95
N SER A 575 43.72 11.45 17.70
CA SER A 575 45.06 11.87 17.27
C SER A 575 45.45 13.22 17.87
N VAL A 576 46.74 13.52 17.87
CA VAL A 576 47.27 14.78 18.39
C VAL A 576 47.60 15.71 17.24
N VAL A 577 47.25 16.99 17.38
CA VAL A 577 47.70 18.07 16.51
C VAL A 577 49.21 18.29 16.74
N TYR A 578 50.00 17.40 16.13
CA TYR A 578 51.38 17.12 16.54
C TYR A 578 52.32 18.30 16.39
N TYR A 579 52.18 19.09 15.32
CA TYR A 579 53.04 20.24 15.07
C TYR A 579 52.97 21.28 16.20
N PHE A 580 51.76 21.72 16.56
CA PHE A 580 51.56 22.70 17.62
C PHE A 580 51.85 22.14 19.01
N TYR A 581 51.59 20.85 19.25
CA TYR A 581 52.02 20.19 20.49
C TYR A 581 53.55 20.21 20.64
N MET A 582 54.30 19.87 19.60
CA MET A 582 55.77 19.90 19.65
C MET A 582 56.32 21.31 19.81
N LYS A 583 55.76 22.28 19.08
CA LYS A 583 56.11 23.72 19.22
C LYS A 583 55.91 24.21 20.65
N GLU A 584 54.80 23.83 21.30
CA GLU A 584 54.55 24.21 22.70
C GLU A 584 55.46 23.45 23.67
N LYS A 585 55.72 22.15 23.42
CA LYS A 585 56.56 21.32 24.27
C LYS A 585 58.02 21.78 24.32
N GLU A 586 58.51 22.42 23.25
CA GLU A 586 59.82 23.06 23.22
C GLU A 586 59.91 24.26 24.19
N ILE A 587 58.77 24.91 24.48
CA ILE A 587 58.67 26.03 25.40
C ILE A 587 58.39 25.53 26.83
N ASP A 588 57.43 24.61 26.98
CA ASP A 588 57.01 24.01 28.23
C ASP A 588 56.99 22.47 28.12
N SER A 589 58.06 21.85 28.62
CA SER A 589 58.20 20.39 28.62
C SER A 589 57.15 19.64 29.45
N THR A 590 56.41 20.33 30.32
CA THR A 590 55.38 19.76 31.20
C THR A 590 53.95 19.87 30.64
N ILE A 591 53.81 20.42 29.43
CA ILE A 591 52.51 20.65 28.81
C ILE A 591 51.71 19.34 28.64
N ASP A 592 50.43 19.38 29.02
CA ASP A 592 49.53 18.24 28.88
C ASP A 592 49.20 17.98 27.40
N ARG A 593 49.50 16.76 26.94
CA ARG A 593 49.18 16.26 25.59
C ARG A 593 47.68 16.30 25.29
N SER A 594 46.83 16.18 26.32
CA SER A 594 45.37 16.17 26.16
C SER A 594 44.82 17.46 25.54
N LEU A 595 45.46 18.60 25.82
CA LEU A 595 45.09 19.92 25.29
C LEU A 595 45.26 20.04 23.76
N PHE A 596 46.03 19.13 23.16
CA PHE A 596 46.31 19.10 21.72
C PHE A 596 45.70 17.89 21.02
N THR A 597 44.84 17.14 21.72
CA THR A 597 44.25 15.89 21.24
C THR A 597 42.83 16.12 20.77
N TYR A 598 42.47 15.55 19.61
CA TYR A 598 41.07 15.53 19.17
C TYR A 598 40.20 14.79 20.20
N PRO A 599 38.96 15.26 20.45
CA PRO A 599 38.08 14.66 21.45
C PRO A 599 37.58 13.26 21.07
N GLY A 600 37.73 12.86 19.81
CA GLY A 600 37.20 11.61 19.28
C GLY A 600 35.69 11.63 19.02
N PRO A 601 35.05 10.46 18.92
CA PRO A 601 35.57 9.14 19.27
C PRO A 601 36.51 8.54 18.22
N LYS A 602 37.29 7.50 18.60
CA LYS A 602 38.04 6.66 17.65
C LYS A 602 37.09 6.03 16.62
N PRO A 603 37.54 5.78 15.37
CA PRO A 603 36.78 5.02 14.39
C PRO A 603 36.23 3.70 14.96
N PHE A 604 34.97 3.42 14.66
CA PHE A 604 34.24 2.26 15.19
C PHE A 604 33.64 1.36 14.10
N SER A 605 33.87 1.69 12.83
CA SER A 605 33.50 0.87 11.67
C SER A 605 34.67 0.74 10.71
N LYS A 606 34.62 -0.26 9.82
CA LYS A 606 35.60 -0.40 8.73
C LYS A 606 35.64 0.87 7.89
N GLU A 607 34.46 1.41 7.60
CA GLU A 607 34.29 2.60 6.76
C GLU A 607 34.92 3.86 7.36
N THR A 608 34.71 4.10 8.66
CA THR A 608 35.31 5.27 9.35
C THR A 608 36.82 5.12 9.53
N ALA A 609 37.31 3.89 9.71
CA ALA A 609 38.75 3.61 9.74
C ALA A 609 39.40 3.80 8.36
N ILE A 610 38.73 3.40 7.28
CA ILE A 610 39.18 3.67 5.90
C ILE A 610 39.35 5.17 5.68
N LEU A 611 38.35 5.98 6.06
CA LEU A 611 38.46 7.42 5.90
C LEU A 611 39.67 7.99 6.64
N MET A 612 39.88 7.62 7.90
CA MET A 612 41.03 8.09 8.70
C MET A 612 42.38 7.75 8.04
N MET A 613 42.52 6.55 7.47
CA MET A 613 43.73 6.15 6.75
C MET A 613 43.91 6.98 5.47
N CYS A 614 42.86 7.12 4.67
CA CYS A 614 42.90 7.82 3.39
C CYS A 614 43.15 9.32 3.55
N ASP A 615 42.48 9.97 4.51
CA ASP A 615 42.67 11.38 4.85
C ASP A 615 44.12 11.67 5.25
N SER A 616 44.64 10.91 6.24
CA SER A 616 46.01 11.10 6.71
C SER A 616 47.06 10.87 5.62
N VAL A 617 46.83 9.90 4.73
CA VAL A 617 47.75 9.61 3.62
C VAL A 617 47.69 10.69 2.53
N GLU A 618 46.51 11.18 2.15
CA GLU A 618 46.37 12.27 1.16
C GLU A 618 46.96 13.58 1.68
N ALA A 619 46.58 13.96 2.91
CA ALA A 619 47.01 15.22 3.50
C ALA A 619 48.53 15.27 3.63
N ALA A 620 49.14 14.18 4.11
CA ALA A 620 50.58 14.13 4.27
C ALA A 620 51.32 13.99 2.92
N SER A 621 50.72 13.38 1.88
CA SER A 621 51.41 13.15 0.60
C SER A 621 51.75 14.46 -0.11
N LYS A 622 50.98 15.53 0.14
CA LYS A 622 51.26 16.89 -0.36
C LYS A 622 52.62 17.43 0.06
N SER A 623 53.22 16.91 1.12
CA SER A 623 54.55 17.30 1.60
C SER A 623 55.71 16.52 0.95
N LEU A 624 55.43 15.48 0.14
CA LEU A 624 56.45 14.66 -0.50
C LEU A 624 57.20 15.45 -1.59
N LYS A 625 58.48 15.75 -1.33
CA LYS A 625 59.41 16.27 -2.34
C LYS A 625 59.97 15.12 -3.18
N GLU A 626 59.77 15.18 -4.49
CA GLU A 626 60.25 14.18 -5.47
C GLU A 626 59.85 12.74 -5.10
N PRO A 627 58.56 12.39 -5.27
CA PRO A 627 58.04 11.08 -4.89
C PRO A 627 58.62 9.98 -5.79
N THR A 628 59.02 8.86 -5.19
CA THR A 628 59.40 7.61 -5.88
C THR A 628 58.56 6.46 -5.32
N SER A 629 58.44 5.36 -6.06
CA SER A 629 57.64 4.20 -5.64
C SER A 629 58.07 3.66 -4.26
N SER A 630 59.39 3.60 -3.99
CA SER A 630 59.94 3.21 -2.69
C SER A 630 59.62 4.23 -1.58
N LYS A 631 59.71 5.54 -1.86
CA LYS A 631 59.35 6.58 -0.89
C LYS A 631 57.86 6.52 -0.54
N ILE A 632 56.98 6.31 -1.52
CA ILE A 632 55.53 6.17 -1.29
C ILE A 632 55.24 4.94 -0.43
N ASP A 633 55.92 3.82 -0.69
CA ASP A 633 55.75 2.59 0.09
C ASP A 633 56.04 2.82 1.58
N VAL A 634 57.24 3.31 1.90
CA VAL A 634 57.67 3.62 3.27
C VAL A 634 56.77 4.68 3.91
N PHE A 635 56.35 5.67 3.12
CA PHE A 635 55.50 6.75 3.57
C PHE A 635 54.11 6.25 4.03
N VAL A 636 53.44 5.46 3.19
CA VAL A 636 52.13 4.86 3.53
C VAL A 636 52.25 3.91 4.72
N GLU A 637 53.32 3.11 4.78
CA GLU A 637 53.59 2.24 5.93
C GLU A 637 53.70 3.02 7.23
N ASN A 638 54.52 4.07 7.27
CA ASN A 638 54.77 4.85 8.47
C ASN A 638 53.50 5.50 9.04
N ILE A 639 52.66 6.09 8.17
CA ILE A 639 51.42 6.75 8.60
C ILE A 639 50.46 5.75 9.22
N ILE A 640 50.18 4.65 8.53
CA ILE A 640 49.17 3.69 8.97
C ILE A 640 49.69 2.89 10.17
N ASN A 641 50.98 2.53 10.20
CA ASN A 641 51.58 1.87 11.35
C ASN A 641 51.54 2.76 12.60
N LYS A 642 51.74 4.08 12.45
CA LYS A 642 51.57 5.02 13.57
C LYS A 642 50.14 5.02 14.11
N GLN A 643 49.13 5.08 13.24
CA GLN A 643 47.72 5.00 13.65
C GLN A 643 47.40 3.68 14.37
N MET A 644 48.00 2.57 13.93
CA MET A 644 47.87 1.27 14.61
C MET A 644 48.52 1.27 16.00
N VAL A 645 49.74 1.82 16.11
CA VAL A 645 50.46 1.94 17.40
C VAL A 645 49.71 2.86 18.37
N ASP A 646 49.09 3.93 17.86
CA ASP A 646 48.23 4.83 18.63
C ASP A 646 46.83 4.22 18.92
N GLU A 647 46.64 2.95 18.61
CA GLU A 647 45.41 2.17 18.82
C GLU A 647 44.16 2.83 18.24
N GLN A 648 44.28 3.59 17.15
CA GLN A 648 43.15 4.35 16.58
C GLN A 648 42.05 3.43 16.04
N PHE A 649 42.39 2.21 15.63
CA PHE A 649 41.44 1.25 15.06
C PHE A 649 40.85 0.26 16.08
N LEU A 650 41.13 0.43 17.38
CA LEU A 650 40.76 -0.54 18.42
C LEU A 650 39.24 -0.82 18.48
N ASN A 651 38.42 0.18 18.18
CA ASN A 651 36.96 0.06 18.20
C ASN A 651 36.37 -0.32 16.83
N ALA A 652 37.18 -0.30 15.77
CA ALA A 652 36.74 -0.66 14.43
C ALA A 652 36.89 -2.16 14.22
N ASN A 653 35.85 -2.83 13.71
CA ASN A 653 35.92 -4.24 13.32
C ASN A 653 36.67 -4.41 11.98
N ILE A 654 37.92 -3.93 11.91
CA ILE A 654 38.80 -4.01 10.75
C ILE A 654 39.98 -4.93 11.06
N THR A 655 40.20 -5.91 10.19
CA THR A 655 41.23 -6.93 10.38
C THR A 655 42.59 -6.44 9.88
N PHE A 656 43.67 -7.02 10.42
CA PHE A 656 45.02 -6.73 9.93
C PHE A 656 45.18 -7.01 8.43
N LYS A 657 44.53 -8.08 7.93
CA LYS A 657 44.53 -8.41 6.49
C LYS A 657 43.91 -7.29 5.66
N GLU A 658 42.77 -6.75 6.11
CA GLU A 658 42.10 -5.64 5.42
C GLU A 658 42.95 -4.37 5.42
N ILE A 659 43.61 -4.05 6.54
CA ILE A 659 44.56 -2.92 6.61
C ILE A 659 45.70 -3.08 5.59
N GLN A 660 46.26 -4.29 5.44
CA GLN A 660 47.30 -4.56 4.45
C GLN A 660 46.79 -4.40 3.01
N SER A 661 45.58 -4.87 2.72
CA SER A 661 44.92 -4.64 1.42
C SER A 661 44.74 -3.15 1.13
N ILE A 662 44.28 -2.37 2.12
CA ILE A 662 44.11 -0.90 1.98
C ILE A 662 45.45 -0.22 1.72
N LYS A 663 46.50 -0.56 2.46
CA LYS A 663 47.87 -0.05 2.22
C LYS A 663 48.31 -0.25 0.77
N LYS A 664 48.08 -1.46 0.22
CA LYS A 664 48.42 -1.77 -1.17
C LYS A 664 47.64 -0.90 -2.16
N VAL A 665 46.34 -0.70 -1.94
CA VAL A 665 45.50 0.18 -2.78
C VAL A 665 46.00 1.62 -2.73
N LEU A 666 46.30 2.14 -1.54
CA LEU A 666 46.79 3.50 -1.34
C LEU A 666 48.13 3.73 -2.03
N LYS A 667 49.09 2.81 -1.88
CA LYS A 667 50.39 2.87 -2.56
C LYS A 667 50.22 2.93 -4.07
N HIS A 668 49.39 2.05 -4.63
CA HIS A 668 49.12 2.01 -6.07
C HIS A 668 48.41 3.29 -6.56
N LYS A 669 47.39 3.77 -5.84
CA LYS A 669 46.66 4.99 -6.21
C LYS A 669 47.54 6.24 -6.14
N LEU A 670 48.37 6.37 -5.11
CA LEU A 670 49.34 7.47 -5.01
C LEU A 670 50.39 7.41 -6.11
N ALA A 671 50.94 6.23 -6.42
CA ALA A 671 51.89 6.08 -7.53
C ALA A 671 51.28 6.56 -8.86
N ASN A 672 50.00 6.26 -9.11
CA ASN A 672 49.28 6.74 -10.28
C ASN A 672 49.05 8.26 -10.26
N ILE A 673 48.70 8.85 -9.11
CA ILE A 673 48.52 10.31 -8.96
C ILE A 673 49.82 11.06 -9.25
N TYR A 674 50.98 10.51 -8.86
CA TYR A 674 52.30 11.08 -9.12
C TYR A 674 52.94 10.59 -10.44
N HIS A 675 52.21 9.88 -11.29
CA HIS A 675 52.67 9.35 -12.58
C HIS A 675 53.96 8.52 -12.52
N LEU A 676 54.14 7.76 -11.44
CA LEU A 676 55.32 6.92 -11.24
C LEU A 676 55.17 5.57 -11.94
N ARG A 677 56.24 5.08 -12.57
CA ARG A 677 56.28 3.71 -13.09
C ARG A 677 56.33 2.72 -11.92
N ILE A 678 55.48 1.70 -11.97
CA ILE A 678 55.56 0.56 -11.05
C ILE A 678 56.77 -0.27 -11.46
N GLU A 679 57.89 -0.11 -10.76
CA GLU A 679 59.03 -1.00 -10.90
C GLU A 679 58.68 -2.29 -10.15
N TYR A 680 58.70 -3.42 -10.86
CA TYR A 680 58.59 -4.73 -10.24
C TYR A 680 59.90 -5.03 -9.51
N PRO A 681 59.85 -5.49 -8.24
CA PRO A 681 61.07 -5.87 -7.52
C PRO A 681 61.74 -7.09 -8.18
N GLU A 682 63.08 -7.13 -8.16
CA GLU A 682 63.88 -8.34 -8.44
C GLU A 682 63.69 -9.42 -7.38
#